data_AF-A0A415E6Y7-F1
#
_entry.id   AF-A0A415E6Y7-F1
#
_cell.length_a   1.000
_cell.length_b   1.000
_cell.length_c   1.000
_cell.angle_alpha   90.00
_cell.angle_beta   90.00
_cell.angle_gamma   90.00
#
_symmetry.space_group_name_H-M   'P 1'
#
loop_
_entity.id
_entity.type
_entity.pdbx_description
1 polymer ?
#
loop_
_entity_poly.entity_id
_entity_poly.type
_entity_poly.pdbx_seq_one_letter_code
_entity_poly.pdbx_strand_id
1 'polypeptide(L)'
;MKKLRKLMALLLAVSLIALMGVTSFADNIVPGTEEKDLCLNCKSAEEGHVHDDSCYNHSWDDGQEIMAATCTEDGEKLFTCTIPGCNATKTVPVLAGHAWNQGENTVAPTCTENGIKQYACTAEGCEATESVEMKALGHDWDEGTVTTPATDTTSGEKLFTCQREDCDATKTEVIPAKYTYVSGESKWKTNVISFAPTSEGITYEITYTSTKTKEVFTQAEVDAMSKEEIKMHKLFVSKITYTIPKDFEANKVNIFMGDAINNAANYMTYLPGDAAPIQIAIVNHSSHGYGYQNGSFAVTTEDYQQYFDKGWATQSNAIGYDSQNIPEEYLAVRSKNGAIQSLYGVTSTSKVSNEQMTDAVLGAKLVEAGYSNGIDDLHKYYLDYYNEKKNTSYTALEQLPDSEIAVLLTSGNTTSVKEQNTEIAELLYNYFYNHLYSLTPAGAGYPGHENNAYTIGSLMRAYHNKQATVFDQSISKAWGDIAASAEDGANSYLWEGFEAWINSPDTRNTYQNYNYGFTAGFSLERTDTTYSVITKYFTSTDGSAPVLDGSVTRVDQVAIGVGNTASVVPEAAWNRYDGNDYKLEEPAKLSLVAVVDPASNVIVLNYYRNVSGQVIVPPVDPPVDPPVDPDPNDPQPLPPDENLEDPEKPDNPKDNPNQQLPPDEHLKEDDNVKATKSNHPDQPKTGDESQLALYLILTVGASGALAFTVRRKKSSK
;
A
#
# COMPACT_ATOMS: atom_id res chain seq x y z
N MET A 1 22.90 -10.25 4.60
CA MET A 1 23.14 -10.18 3.13
C MET A 1 24.46 -9.45 2.86
N LYS A 2 25.43 -10.07 2.18
CA LYS A 2 26.66 -9.43 1.67
C LYS A 2 27.02 -10.08 0.33
N LYS A 3 27.58 -9.30 -0.61
CA LYS A 3 28.03 -9.71 -1.96
C LYS A 3 26.94 -10.25 -2.90
N LEU A 4 26.08 -9.35 -3.38
CA LEU A 4 25.63 -9.40 -4.79
C LEU A 4 26.23 -8.18 -5.49
N ARG A 5 27.28 -8.40 -6.31
CA ARG A 5 27.93 -7.47 -7.29
C ARG A 5 29.30 -8.04 -7.70
N LYS A 6 29.28 -9.06 -8.56
CA LYS A 6 30.35 -9.35 -9.52
C LYS A 6 29.69 -9.77 -10.83
N LEU A 7 29.97 -8.99 -11.89
CA LEU A 7 29.85 -9.28 -13.33
C LEU A 7 28.53 -9.93 -13.78
N MET A 8 27.60 -9.17 -14.36
CA MET A 8 27.57 -8.70 -15.77
C MET A 8 26.90 -9.70 -16.71
N ALA A 9 25.62 -9.46 -17.01
CA ALA A 9 24.86 -10.13 -18.07
C ALA A 9 23.61 -9.29 -18.47
N LEU A 10 23.81 -8.25 -19.30
CA LEU A 10 22.81 -7.40 -20.01
C LEU A 10 23.62 -6.23 -20.64
N LEU A 11 23.52 -5.78 -21.90
CA LEU A 11 22.86 -6.21 -23.15
C LEU A 11 23.97 -6.34 -24.26
N LEU A 12 23.88 -7.10 -25.37
CA LEU A 12 22.95 -7.05 -26.52
C LEU A 12 22.94 -5.66 -27.23
N ALA A 13 23.04 -5.50 -28.56
CA ALA A 13 23.27 -6.44 -29.68
C ALA A 13 23.62 -5.66 -31.00
N VAL A 14 23.64 -6.35 -32.16
CA VAL A 14 23.55 -5.82 -33.56
C VAL A 14 24.85 -5.20 -34.14
N SER A 15 25.35 -5.54 -35.35
CA SER A 15 25.08 -6.68 -36.29
C SER A 15 26.07 -6.74 -37.50
N LEU A 16 26.42 -7.95 -37.97
CA LEU A 16 26.54 -8.42 -39.41
C LEU A 16 27.53 -7.68 -40.37
N ILE A 17 28.14 -8.25 -41.42
CA ILE A 17 28.25 -9.58 -42.10
C ILE A 17 29.62 -9.59 -42.88
N ALA A 18 30.24 -10.60 -43.51
CA ALA A 18 29.90 -11.92 -44.10
C ALA A 18 30.95 -13.02 -43.69
N LEU A 19 30.84 -14.33 -43.95
CA LEU A 19 30.89 -15.19 -45.18
C LEU A 19 32.19 -15.10 -46.02
N MET A 20 32.82 -16.20 -46.46
CA MET A 20 32.41 -17.63 -46.63
C MET A 20 33.35 -18.58 -45.82
N GLY A 21 33.07 -19.87 -45.50
CA GLY A 21 32.78 -21.06 -46.33
C GLY A 21 34.08 -21.82 -46.67
N VAL A 22 34.25 -23.16 -46.58
CA VAL A 22 33.33 -24.31 -46.43
C VAL A 22 34.08 -25.49 -45.70
N THR A 23 33.38 -26.56 -45.31
CA THR A 23 33.96 -27.85 -44.84
C THR A 23 34.17 -28.84 -46.02
N SER A 24 34.66 -30.09 -45.92
CA SER A 24 34.83 -31.06 -44.81
C SER A 24 35.81 -32.21 -45.19
N PHE A 25 35.90 -33.26 -44.34
CA PHE A 25 36.21 -34.69 -44.62
C PHE A 25 37.48 -35.30 -43.98
N ALA A 26 37.46 -36.63 -43.80
CA ALA A 26 38.42 -37.41 -43.03
C ALA A 26 38.84 -38.70 -43.78
N ASP A 27 40.02 -39.19 -43.39
CA ASP A 27 40.64 -40.52 -43.56
C ASP A 27 40.31 -41.39 -44.80
N ASN A 28 41.38 -41.77 -45.52
CA ASN A 28 41.61 -43.18 -45.89
C ASN A 28 43.10 -43.44 -46.20
N ILE A 29 43.59 -44.63 -45.84
CA ILE A 29 44.97 -45.09 -46.08
C ILE A 29 44.93 -46.40 -46.87
N VAL A 30 45.60 -46.47 -48.02
CA VAL A 30 46.16 -47.70 -48.62
C VAL A 30 47.32 -47.34 -49.59
N PRO A 31 48.26 -48.26 -49.90
CA PRO A 31 49.65 -47.88 -50.21
C PRO A 31 50.14 -48.23 -51.63
N GLY A 32 51.37 -47.82 -51.98
CA GLY A 32 52.12 -48.38 -53.11
C GLY A 32 53.50 -47.76 -53.35
N THR A 33 54.56 -48.58 -53.21
CA THR A 33 55.88 -48.53 -53.89
C THR A 33 56.45 -47.16 -54.28
N GLU A 34 57.44 -46.65 -53.54
CA GLU A 34 58.88 -46.86 -53.81
C GLU A 34 59.44 -46.11 -55.03
N GLU A 35 59.94 -44.89 -54.79
CA GLU A 35 61.26 -44.50 -55.29
C GLU A 35 62.11 -44.16 -54.05
N LYS A 36 63.25 -44.84 -53.87
CA LYS A 36 64.04 -44.80 -52.63
C LYS A 36 65.12 -43.73 -52.71
N ASP A 37 64.74 -42.48 -52.50
CA ASP A 37 65.72 -41.41 -52.24
C ASP A 37 66.52 -41.70 -50.96
N LEU A 38 67.82 -41.47 -51.05
CA LEU A 38 68.79 -41.93 -50.04
C LEU A 38 68.95 -40.90 -48.91
N CYS A 39 68.92 -41.36 -47.65
CA CYS A 39 69.16 -40.52 -46.49
C CYS A 39 70.55 -39.85 -46.56
N LEU A 40 70.58 -38.51 -46.57
CA LEU A 40 71.78 -37.72 -46.83
C LEU A 40 72.95 -37.99 -45.84
N ASN A 41 72.64 -38.38 -44.61
CA ASN A 41 73.61 -38.64 -43.55
C ASN A 41 74.19 -40.08 -43.58
N CYS A 42 73.51 -41.06 -44.19
CA CYS A 42 73.79 -42.49 -44.00
C CYS A 42 74.09 -43.20 -45.33
N LYS A 43 75.36 -43.18 -45.78
CA LYS A 43 75.81 -43.78 -47.05
C LYS A 43 76.05 -45.30 -47.01
N SER A 44 75.22 -46.04 -46.28
CA SER A 44 75.26 -47.51 -46.22
C SER A 44 73.90 -48.08 -45.82
N ALA A 45 73.37 -49.02 -46.60
CA ALA A 45 72.08 -49.64 -46.35
C ALA A 45 72.26 -51.09 -45.85
N GLU A 46 72.48 -51.26 -44.55
CA GLU A 46 72.44 -52.56 -43.87
C GLU A 46 71.71 -52.42 -42.52
N GLU A 47 70.57 -53.12 -42.44
CA GLU A 47 69.70 -53.47 -41.30
C GLU A 47 69.81 -52.70 -39.96
N GLY A 48 68.77 -51.93 -39.61
CA GLY A 48 68.40 -51.73 -38.18
C GLY A 48 67.77 -50.40 -37.77
N HIS A 49 67.96 -49.31 -38.52
CA HIS A 49 67.51 -47.98 -38.09
C HIS A 49 66.09 -47.62 -38.58
N VAL A 50 65.26 -47.13 -37.66
CA VAL A 50 64.00 -46.46 -37.98
C VAL A 50 64.29 -45.00 -38.28
N HIS A 51 63.92 -44.53 -39.48
CA HIS A 51 63.87 -43.11 -39.77
C HIS A 51 62.55 -42.52 -39.26
N ASP A 52 62.62 -41.46 -38.46
CA ASP A 52 61.47 -40.63 -38.10
C ASP A 52 61.54 -39.24 -38.78
N ASP A 53 60.55 -38.40 -38.53
CA ASP A 53 60.43 -37.07 -39.15
C ASP A 53 61.59 -36.12 -38.81
N SER A 54 62.43 -36.42 -37.82
CA SER A 54 63.64 -35.64 -37.55
C SER A 54 64.67 -35.74 -38.67
N CYS A 55 64.65 -36.82 -39.48
CA CYS A 55 65.50 -36.96 -40.67
C CYS A 55 65.16 -35.98 -41.80
N TYR A 56 64.03 -35.27 -41.73
CA TYR A 56 63.58 -34.30 -42.74
C TYR A 56 63.55 -32.85 -42.25
N ASN A 57 63.90 -32.59 -40.99
CA ASN A 57 63.82 -31.25 -40.42
C ASN A 57 65.09 -30.41 -40.68
N HIS A 58 64.90 -29.23 -41.26
CA HIS A 58 65.96 -28.24 -41.42
C HIS A 58 66.35 -27.60 -40.08
N SER A 59 67.62 -27.75 -39.68
CA SER A 59 68.27 -26.84 -38.74
C SER A 59 68.60 -25.53 -39.46
N TRP A 60 68.31 -24.38 -38.85
CA TRP A 60 68.51 -23.04 -39.44
C TRP A 60 69.67 -22.31 -38.77
N ASP A 61 70.15 -21.24 -39.39
CA ASP A 61 71.04 -20.24 -38.78
C ASP A 61 70.24 -19.20 -37.95
N ASP A 62 70.92 -18.18 -37.41
CA ASP A 62 70.29 -17.09 -36.66
C ASP A 62 69.50 -16.08 -37.55
N GLY A 63 69.47 -16.30 -38.87
CA GLY A 63 68.80 -15.45 -39.86
C GLY A 63 69.62 -14.22 -40.26
N GLN A 64 70.13 -14.22 -41.50
CA GLN A 64 70.76 -13.05 -42.09
C GLN A 64 69.69 -12.00 -42.43
N GLU A 65 69.91 -10.76 -42.00
CA GLU A 65 69.10 -9.62 -42.43
C GLU A 65 69.40 -9.29 -43.91
N ILE A 66 68.37 -9.37 -44.75
CA ILE A 66 68.46 -9.07 -46.19
C ILE A 66 67.74 -7.76 -46.55
N MET A 67 66.80 -7.35 -45.71
CA MET A 67 66.14 -6.03 -45.77
C MET A 67 65.84 -5.58 -44.34
N ALA A 68 66.31 -4.39 -43.96
CA ALA A 68 66.03 -3.84 -42.64
C ALA A 68 64.58 -3.32 -42.59
N ALA A 69 63.88 -3.55 -41.47
CA ALA A 69 62.55 -2.99 -41.26
C ALA A 69 62.65 -1.48 -41.02
N THR A 70 61.71 -0.72 -41.55
CA THR A 70 61.59 0.72 -41.30
C THR A 70 60.39 1.01 -40.39
N CYS A 71 60.09 2.28 -40.14
CA CYS A 71 58.90 2.66 -39.39
C CYS A 71 57.59 2.41 -40.14
N THR A 72 57.61 2.17 -41.45
CA THR A 72 56.40 2.04 -42.30
C THR A 72 56.44 0.87 -43.29
N GLU A 73 57.59 0.21 -43.45
CA GLU A 73 57.78 -0.91 -44.38
C GLU A 73 58.46 -2.09 -43.67
N ASP A 74 57.89 -3.29 -43.82
CA ASP A 74 58.42 -4.52 -43.23
C ASP A 74 59.80 -4.88 -43.80
N GLY A 75 60.69 -5.35 -42.93
CA GLY A 75 61.98 -5.94 -43.30
C GLY A 75 61.88 -7.44 -43.54
N GLU A 76 63.00 -8.07 -43.90
CA GLU A 76 63.10 -9.51 -44.15
C GLU A 76 64.41 -10.10 -43.63
N LYS A 77 64.31 -11.28 -43.00
CA LYS A 77 65.45 -12.14 -42.66
C LYS A 77 65.41 -13.44 -43.45
N LEU A 78 66.53 -13.74 -44.10
CA LEU A 78 66.78 -15.00 -44.79
C LEU A 78 67.48 -15.97 -43.85
N PHE A 79 66.83 -17.09 -43.57
CA PHE A 79 67.39 -18.19 -42.80
C PHE A 79 67.91 -19.28 -43.74
N THR A 80 69.16 -19.70 -43.56
CA THR A 80 69.79 -20.76 -44.35
C THR A 80 69.86 -22.06 -43.54
N CYS A 81 69.70 -23.20 -44.20
CA CYS A 81 69.86 -24.49 -43.52
C CYS A 81 71.34 -24.75 -43.18
N THR A 82 71.62 -25.10 -41.93
CA THR A 82 72.98 -25.34 -41.41
C THR A 82 73.48 -26.78 -41.64
N ILE A 83 72.67 -27.64 -42.26
CA ILE A 83 72.99 -29.05 -42.51
C ILE A 83 73.89 -29.18 -43.76
N PRO A 84 75.09 -29.77 -43.67
CA PRO A 84 76.02 -29.88 -44.80
C PRO A 84 75.42 -30.58 -46.03
N GLY A 85 75.38 -29.86 -47.15
CA GLY A 85 74.80 -30.34 -48.41
C GLY A 85 73.31 -30.00 -48.61
N CYS A 86 72.65 -29.39 -47.62
CA CYS A 86 71.26 -28.93 -47.72
C CYS A 86 71.20 -27.43 -48.04
N ASN A 87 70.84 -27.07 -49.28
CA ASN A 87 70.79 -25.67 -49.74
C ASN A 87 69.42 -25.00 -49.53
N ALA A 88 68.64 -25.43 -48.53
CA ALA A 88 67.32 -24.87 -48.27
C ALA A 88 67.41 -23.50 -47.58
N THR A 89 66.53 -22.58 -47.97
CA THR A 89 66.38 -21.24 -47.37
C THR A 89 64.91 -20.93 -47.12
N LYS A 90 64.63 -20.06 -46.14
CA LYS A 90 63.30 -19.48 -45.91
C LYS A 90 63.44 -18.00 -45.55
N THR A 91 62.49 -17.18 -45.97
CA THR A 91 62.40 -15.77 -45.55
C THR A 91 61.33 -15.61 -44.47
N VAL A 92 61.58 -14.74 -43.49
CA VAL A 92 60.62 -14.35 -42.45
C VAL A 92 60.54 -12.83 -42.39
N PRO A 93 59.34 -12.21 -42.43
CA PRO A 93 59.20 -10.77 -42.34
C PRO A 93 59.50 -10.26 -40.92
N VAL A 94 60.04 -9.06 -40.84
CA VAL A 94 60.25 -8.28 -39.61
C VAL A 94 59.31 -7.08 -39.69
N LEU A 95 58.23 -7.12 -38.92
CA LEU A 95 57.15 -6.13 -39.05
C LEU A 95 57.63 -4.70 -38.77
N ALA A 96 57.14 -3.75 -39.56
CA ALA A 96 57.35 -2.32 -39.39
C ALA A 96 56.83 -1.83 -38.02
N GLY A 97 57.48 -0.80 -37.47
CA GLY A 97 57.02 -0.20 -36.22
C GLY A 97 57.79 1.05 -35.81
N HIS A 98 57.12 1.90 -35.03
CA HIS A 98 57.75 3.07 -34.42
C HIS A 98 58.45 2.69 -33.12
N ALA A 99 59.73 3.02 -33.02
CA ALA A 99 60.41 3.10 -31.73
C ALA A 99 59.93 4.39 -31.03
N TRP A 100 59.04 4.29 -30.05
CA TRP A 100 58.54 5.46 -29.32
C TRP A 100 59.52 5.93 -28.23
N ASN A 101 59.51 7.24 -27.95
CA ASN A 101 60.15 7.80 -26.77
C ASN A 101 59.37 7.44 -25.46
N GLN A 102 59.81 7.94 -24.31
CA GLN A 102 59.11 7.70 -23.02
C GLN A 102 57.75 8.44 -22.90
N GLY A 103 57.41 9.28 -23.88
CA GLY A 103 56.24 10.16 -23.92
C GLY A 103 56.33 11.35 -22.97
N GLU A 104 55.84 12.51 -23.41
CA GLU A 104 55.82 13.78 -22.68
C GLU A 104 54.38 14.23 -22.40
N ASN A 105 54.13 14.81 -21.23
CA ASN A 105 52.81 15.30 -20.85
C ASN A 105 52.59 16.69 -21.45
N THR A 106 51.90 16.77 -22.60
CA THR A 106 51.63 18.04 -23.30
C THR A 106 50.44 18.79 -22.73
N VAL A 107 49.50 18.08 -22.09
CA VAL A 107 48.43 18.65 -21.25
C VAL A 107 48.36 17.85 -19.96
N ALA A 108 48.47 18.51 -18.80
CA ALA A 108 48.27 17.85 -17.51
C ALA A 108 46.76 17.61 -17.27
N PRO A 109 46.34 16.43 -16.76
CA PRO A 109 44.95 16.21 -16.39
C PRO A 109 44.57 17.09 -15.18
N THR A 110 43.37 17.67 -15.20
CA THR A 110 42.84 18.47 -14.09
C THR A 110 41.87 17.64 -13.27
N CYS A 111 41.11 18.26 -12.35
CA CYS A 111 40.07 17.57 -11.58
C CYS A 111 38.92 17.06 -12.46
N THR A 112 38.61 17.79 -13.54
CA THR A 112 37.44 17.57 -14.41
C THR A 112 37.80 17.29 -15.86
N GLU A 113 38.99 17.70 -16.33
CA GLU A 113 39.43 17.56 -17.72
C GLU A 113 40.54 16.51 -17.85
N ASN A 114 40.48 15.74 -18.94
CA ASN A 114 41.49 14.75 -19.28
C ASN A 114 42.76 15.45 -19.81
N GLY A 115 43.92 14.93 -19.44
CA GLY A 115 45.22 15.36 -19.95
C GLY A 115 45.62 14.60 -21.22
N ILE A 116 46.73 15.00 -21.83
CA ILE A 116 47.28 14.40 -23.04
C ILE A 116 48.75 14.08 -22.81
N LYS A 117 49.13 12.83 -23.09
CA LYS A 117 50.52 12.40 -23.16
C LYS A 117 50.88 12.06 -24.61
N GLN A 118 51.86 12.76 -25.17
CA GLN A 118 52.29 12.60 -26.55
C GLN A 118 53.61 11.83 -26.63
N TYR A 119 53.65 10.85 -27.51
CA TYR A 119 54.81 10.03 -27.86
C TYR A 119 55.33 10.46 -29.23
N ALA A 120 56.64 10.45 -29.41
CA ALA A 120 57.29 10.75 -30.69
C ALA A 120 58.24 9.62 -31.07
N CYS A 121 58.38 9.33 -32.36
CA CYS A 121 59.30 8.30 -32.82
C CYS A 121 60.76 8.75 -32.66
N THR A 122 61.65 7.83 -32.30
CA THR A 122 63.08 8.09 -32.07
C THR A 122 63.98 7.68 -33.25
N ALA A 123 63.39 7.13 -34.32
CA ALA A 123 64.11 6.78 -35.54
C ALA A 123 64.44 8.04 -36.37
N GLU A 124 65.68 8.13 -36.86
CA GLU A 124 66.13 9.29 -37.66
C GLU A 124 65.29 9.44 -38.93
N GLY A 125 64.73 10.64 -39.14
CA GLY A 125 63.85 10.95 -40.27
C GLY A 125 62.38 10.57 -40.11
N CYS A 126 61.95 10.04 -38.96
CA CYS A 126 60.54 9.70 -38.70
C CYS A 126 59.85 10.76 -37.81
N GLU A 127 58.93 11.55 -38.39
CA GLU A 127 58.18 12.60 -37.68
C GLU A 127 56.85 12.09 -37.05
N ALA A 128 56.66 10.77 -36.93
CA ALA A 128 55.43 10.20 -36.39
C ALA A 128 55.25 10.50 -34.89
N THR A 129 54.01 10.77 -34.48
CA THR A 129 53.62 10.94 -33.08
C THR A 129 52.30 10.25 -32.75
N GLU A 130 52.17 9.72 -31.54
CA GLU A 130 50.95 9.12 -31.00
C GLU A 130 50.51 9.89 -29.73
N SER A 131 49.21 10.11 -29.54
CA SER A 131 48.67 10.84 -28.38
C SER A 131 47.72 9.96 -27.58
N VAL A 132 48.00 9.81 -26.28
CA VAL A 132 47.21 8.99 -25.35
C VAL A 132 46.55 9.90 -24.31
N GLU A 133 45.25 9.71 -24.13
CA GLU A 133 44.45 10.46 -23.15
C GLU A 133 44.73 9.98 -21.71
N MET A 134 45.04 10.92 -20.82
CA MET A 134 45.18 10.70 -19.39
C MET A 134 43.88 11.11 -18.69
N LYS A 135 43.24 10.20 -17.96
CA LYS A 135 41.97 10.51 -17.28
C LYS A 135 42.12 11.66 -16.27
N ALA A 136 41.08 12.49 -16.19
CA ALA A 136 40.90 13.50 -15.16
C ALA A 136 41.11 12.90 -13.76
N LEU A 137 41.74 13.68 -12.88
CA LEU A 137 42.22 13.23 -11.58
C LEU A 137 41.12 13.08 -10.52
N GLY A 138 39.92 13.62 -10.79
CA GLY A 138 38.83 13.73 -9.83
C GLY A 138 39.12 14.72 -8.70
N HIS A 139 38.09 15.15 -7.98
CA HIS A 139 38.27 16.00 -6.80
C HIS A 139 38.88 15.21 -5.63
N ASP A 140 39.80 15.84 -4.91
CA ASP A 140 40.43 15.34 -3.70
C ASP A 140 39.85 16.13 -2.52
N TRP A 141 38.88 15.56 -1.81
CA TRP A 141 38.08 16.29 -0.81
C TRP A 141 38.79 16.36 0.54
N ASP A 142 38.70 17.51 1.20
CA ASP A 142 39.16 17.70 2.59
C ASP A 142 38.36 16.85 3.61
N GLU A 143 38.69 16.98 4.90
CA GLU A 143 37.90 16.33 5.97
C GLU A 143 36.48 16.91 6.11
N GLY A 144 36.19 18.03 5.43
CA GLY A 144 34.95 18.81 5.45
C GLY A 144 34.74 19.63 6.73
N THR A 145 34.30 20.88 6.56
CA THR A 145 33.97 21.80 7.66
C THR A 145 32.46 21.80 7.92
N VAL A 146 32.06 21.71 9.19
CA VAL A 146 30.65 21.89 9.59
C VAL A 146 30.28 23.36 9.43
N THR A 147 29.48 23.69 8.42
CA THR A 147 29.00 25.06 8.15
C THR A 147 27.77 25.39 8.98
N THR A 148 26.89 24.39 9.19
CA THR A 148 25.72 24.49 10.05
C THR A 148 25.69 23.27 10.98
N PRO A 149 25.77 23.43 12.32
CA PRO A 149 25.61 22.30 13.23
C PRO A 149 24.19 21.71 13.13
N ALA A 150 24.07 20.39 13.16
CA ALA A 150 22.77 19.76 13.40
C ALA A 150 22.29 20.06 14.83
N THR A 151 20.99 20.21 15.01
CA THR A 151 20.33 20.25 16.32
C THR A 151 19.68 18.90 16.61
N ASP A 152 19.01 18.78 17.75
CA ASP A 152 18.13 17.65 18.07
C ASP A 152 17.15 17.33 16.92
N THR A 153 16.51 18.36 16.35
CA THR A 153 15.38 18.22 15.41
C THR A 153 15.60 18.85 14.03
N THR A 154 16.76 19.45 13.77
CA THR A 154 17.07 20.12 12.50
C THR A 154 18.42 19.63 11.97
N SER A 155 18.45 19.17 10.72
CA SER A 155 19.68 18.72 10.08
C SER A 155 20.66 19.87 9.87
N GLY A 156 21.94 19.57 10.01
CA GLY A 156 23.05 20.48 9.72
C GLY A 156 23.68 20.22 8.36
N GLU A 157 24.77 20.93 8.08
CA GLU A 157 25.51 20.86 6.83
C GLU A 157 27.02 20.75 7.07
N LYS A 158 27.67 19.96 6.23
CA LYS A 158 29.12 19.81 6.16
C LYS A 158 29.60 20.11 4.75
N LEU A 159 30.33 21.20 4.58
CA LEU A 159 30.92 21.64 3.32
C LEU A 159 32.30 20.99 3.15
N PHE A 160 32.53 20.36 2.01
CA PHE A 160 33.83 19.84 1.61
C PHE A 160 34.41 20.67 0.48
N THR A 161 35.71 20.91 0.53
CA THR A 161 36.48 21.66 -0.47
C THR A 161 37.49 20.74 -1.14
N CYS A 162 37.72 20.91 -2.44
CA CYS A 162 38.79 20.21 -3.13
C CYS A 162 40.16 20.79 -2.71
N GLN A 163 41.10 19.93 -2.30
CA GLN A 163 42.43 20.31 -1.82
C GLN A 163 43.50 20.42 -2.92
N ARG A 164 43.14 20.11 -4.17
CA ARG A 164 44.03 20.29 -5.33
C ARG A 164 44.15 21.77 -5.67
N GLU A 165 45.37 22.21 -5.98
CA GLU A 165 45.63 23.55 -6.53
C GLU A 165 44.81 23.78 -7.82
N ASP A 166 44.45 25.05 -8.06
CA ASP A 166 43.59 25.50 -9.17
C ASP A 166 42.20 24.83 -9.27
N CYS A 167 41.58 24.47 -8.13
CA CYS A 167 40.25 23.82 -8.11
C CYS A 167 39.34 24.26 -6.94
N ASP A 168 38.58 25.35 -7.13
CA ASP A 168 37.58 25.87 -6.17
C ASP A 168 36.29 25.02 -6.02
N ALA A 169 36.31 23.74 -6.44
CA ALA A 169 35.15 22.87 -6.38
C ALA A 169 34.79 22.51 -4.93
N THR A 170 33.48 22.55 -4.62
CA THR A 170 32.92 22.19 -3.32
C THR A 170 31.75 21.21 -3.46
N LYS A 171 31.42 20.52 -2.36
CA LYS A 171 30.18 19.75 -2.20
C LYS A 171 29.65 19.91 -0.77
N THR A 172 28.34 19.81 -0.55
CA THR A 172 27.73 19.79 0.79
C THR A 172 27.15 18.40 1.06
N GLU A 173 27.36 17.88 2.27
CA GLU A 173 26.67 16.70 2.80
C GLU A 173 25.83 17.08 4.02
N VAL A 174 24.65 16.48 4.14
CA VAL A 174 23.71 16.76 5.24
C VAL A 174 24.13 15.99 6.48
N ILE A 175 24.21 16.67 7.62
CA ILE A 175 24.35 16.07 8.95
C ILE A 175 22.92 15.83 9.46
N PRO A 176 22.42 14.59 9.55
CA PRO A 176 21.03 14.34 9.94
C PRO A 176 20.76 14.81 11.38
N ALA A 177 19.55 15.33 11.62
CA ALA A 177 19.04 15.53 12.97
C ALA A 177 18.99 14.21 13.75
N LYS A 178 19.13 14.27 15.08
CA LYS A 178 19.06 13.08 15.93
C LYS A 178 17.63 12.53 16.02
N TYR A 179 16.66 13.42 16.08
CA TYR A 179 15.23 13.14 16.09
C TYR A 179 14.59 13.79 14.85
N THR A 180 13.74 13.05 14.13
CA THR A 180 13.16 13.49 12.84
C THR A 180 11.64 13.30 12.81
N TYR A 181 10.99 13.34 13.97
CA TYR A 181 9.54 13.21 14.05
C TYR A 181 8.83 14.47 13.54
N VAL A 182 7.71 14.29 12.85
CA VAL A 182 6.80 15.35 12.41
C VAL A 182 5.38 14.91 12.71
N SER A 183 4.67 15.68 13.54
CA SER A 183 3.28 15.40 13.93
C SER A 183 2.38 15.29 12.69
N GLY A 184 1.51 14.28 12.69
CA GLY A 184 0.61 13.94 11.59
C GLY A 184 1.24 13.22 10.40
N GLU A 185 2.57 13.20 10.23
CA GLU A 185 3.26 12.58 9.08
C GLU A 185 3.58 11.09 9.30
N SER A 186 2.56 10.33 9.69
CA SER A 186 2.64 8.90 9.96
C SER A 186 2.93 8.06 8.70
N LYS A 187 3.76 7.02 8.81
CA LYS A 187 3.97 5.98 7.78
C LYS A 187 2.68 5.23 7.38
N TRP A 188 1.61 5.37 8.15
CA TRP A 188 0.30 4.78 7.89
C TRP A 188 -0.71 5.76 7.24
N LYS A 189 -0.29 6.98 6.84
CA LYS A 189 -1.14 8.09 6.40
C LYS A 189 -2.32 7.69 5.50
N THR A 190 -3.48 8.25 5.81
CA THR A 190 -4.76 8.20 5.08
C THR A 190 -5.55 9.48 5.40
N ASN A 191 -6.75 9.60 4.83
CA ASN A 191 -7.78 10.52 5.33
C ASN A 191 -8.91 9.73 6.02
N VAL A 192 -9.77 10.42 6.75
CA VAL A 192 -11.11 9.95 7.18
C VAL A 192 -11.97 9.66 5.94
N ILE A 193 -12.85 8.66 6.03
CA ILE A 193 -13.86 8.42 4.98
C ILE A 193 -15.16 9.17 5.33
N SER A 194 -15.45 10.24 4.60
CA SER A 194 -16.76 10.90 4.67
C SER A 194 -17.82 10.06 3.95
N PHE A 195 -18.84 9.62 4.68
CA PHE A 195 -20.00 8.94 4.09
C PHE A 195 -21.04 9.95 3.60
N ALA A 196 -21.82 9.56 2.59
CA ALA A 196 -23.14 10.16 2.40
C ALA A 196 -24.04 9.78 3.61
N PRO A 197 -24.91 10.67 4.08
CA PRO A 197 -25.89 10.32 5.11
C PRO A 197 -26.81 9.20 4.62
N THR A 198 -27.40 8.46 5.56
CA THR A 198 -28.46 7.49 5.27
C THR A 198 -29.55 8.15 4.42
N SER A 199 -29.96 7.50 3.32
CA SER A 199 -30.93 8.09 2.39
C SER A 199 -32.25 8.47 3.09
N GLU A 200 -32.86 9.58 2.69
CA GLU A 200 -34.10 10.07 3.28
C GLU A 200 -35.22 9.01 3.21
N GLY A 201 -36.02 8.91 4.28
CA GLY A 201 -37.08 7.91 4.42
C GLY A 201 -36.61 6.51 4.87
N ILE A 202 -35.31 6.17 4.76
CA ILE A 202 -34.78 4.92 5.30
C ILE A 202 -34.79 4.99 6.83
N THR A 203 -35.40 3.99 7.48
CA THR A 203 -35.39 3.84 8.94
C THR A 203 -34.49 2.66 9.35
N TYR A 204 -34.17 2.57 10.64
CA TYR A 204 -33.50 1.40 11.21
C TYR A 204 -34.05 0.99 12.57
N GLU A 205 -33.96 -0.30 12.87
CA GLU A 205 -34.27 -0.89 14.17
C GLU A 205 -33.06 -1.67 14.71
N ILE A 206 -32.72 -1.45 15.98
CA ILE A 206 -31.63 -2.14 16.67
C ILE A 206 -32.21 -3.30 17.49
N THR A 207 -31.63 -4.48 17.31
CA THR A 207 -31.92 -5.70 18.06
C THR A 207 -30.75 -6.04 18.97
N TYR A 208 -31.04 -6.25 20.25
CA TYR A 208 -30.08 -6.64 21.27
C TYR A 208 -30.28 -8.11 21.65
N THR A 209 -29.22 -8.76 22.12
CA THR A 209 -29.29 -10.12 22.68
C THR A 209 -28.57 -10.17 24.02
N SER A 210 -29.14 -10.89 24.99
CA SER A 210 -28.44 -11.18 26.25
C SER A 210 -27.32 -12.20 26.01
N THR A 211 -26.08 -11.86 26.37
CA THR A 211 -24.99 -12.86 26.37
C THR A 211 -25.27 -14.02 27.32
N LYS A 212 -26.02 -13.79 28.42
CA LYS A 212 -26.38 -14.80 29.43
C LYS A 212 -27.56 -15.70 29.02
N THR A 213 -28.73 -15.12 28.72
CA THR A 213 -29.97 -15.90 28.51
C THR A 213 -30.22 -16.25 27.06
N LYS A 214 -29.55 -15.58 26.12
CA LYS A 214 -29.81 -15.60 24.66
C LYS A 214 -31.20 -15.09 24.25
N GLU A 215 -31.92 -14.46 25.18
CA GLU A 215 -33.13 -13.69 24.89
C GLU A 215 -32.79 -12.48 24.01
N VAL A 216 -33.76 -12.07 23.20
CA VAL A 216 -33.64 -11.04 22.17
C VAL A 216 -34.59 -9.90 22.51
N PHE A 217 -34.11 -8.66 22.44
CA PHE A 217 -34.83 -7.45 22.87
C PHE A 217 -34.77 -6.36 21.80
N THR A 218 -35.86 -5.63 21.65
CA THR A 218 -35.94 -4.42 20.82
C THR A 218 -35.37 -3.20 21.53
N GLN A 219 -35.02 -2.15 20.77
CA GLN A 219 -34.61 -0.85 21.34
C GLN A 219 -35.60 -0.34 22.41
N ALA A 220 -36.90 -0.35 22.11
CA ALA A 220 -37.93 0.14 23.02
C ALA A 220 -38.08 -0.68 24.31
N GLU A 221 -37.72 -1.97 24.31
CA GLU A 221 -37.64 -2.78 25.52
C GLU A 221 -36.40 -2.44 26.34
N VAL A 222 -35.26 -2.19 25.69
CA VAL A 222 -34.00 -1.79 26.35
C VAL A 222 -34.09 -0.38 26.94
N ASP A 223 -34.72 0.56 26.24
CA ASP A 223 -35.00 1.93 26.74
C ASP A 223 -35.89 1.94 27.98
N ALA A 224 -36.69 0.86 28.19
CA ALA A 224 -37.55 0.68 29.34
C ALA A 224 -36.89 -0.06 30.52
N MET A 225 -35.69 -0.62 30.34
CA MET A 225 -34.94 -1.31 31.39
C MET A 225 -34.21 -0.35 32.33
N SER A 226 -34.04 -0.77 33.59
CA SER A 226 -33.05 -0.15 34.49
C SER A 226 -31.61 -0.46 34.05
N LYS A 227 -30.66 0.39 34.47
CA LYS A 227 -29.22 0.16 34.25
C LYS A 227 -28.75 -1.16 34.86
N GLU A 228 -29.38 -1.55 35.97
CA GLU A 228 -29.19 -2.81 36.67
C GLU A 228 -29.64 -4.02 35.84
N GLU A 229 -30.79 -3.93 35.16
CA GLU A 229 -31.31 -4.97 34.25
C GLU A 229 -30.44 -5.09 32.99
N ILE A 230 -30.05 -3.98 32.36
CA ILE A 230 -29.12 -3.95 31.21
C ILE A 230 -27.79 -4.64 31.59
N LYS A 231 -27.19 -4.27 32.73
CA LYS A 231 -25.99 -4.90 33.28
C LYS A 231 -26.23 -6.37 33.65
N MET A 232 -27.44 -6.73 34.11
CA MET A 232 -27.79 -8.12 34.42
C MET A 232 -27.84 -8.98 33.16
N HIS A 233 -28.48 -8.52 32.08
CA HIS A 233 -28.56 -9.25 30.83
C HIS A 233 -27.23 -9.29 30.07
N LYS A 234 -26.31 -8.33 30.29
CA LYS A 234 -25.08 -8.14 29.51
C LYS A 234 -25.40 -8.13 28.00
N LEU A 235 -26.11 -7.08 27.60
CA LEU A 235 -26.62 -6.90 26.25
C LEU A 235 -25.49 -6.53 25.26
N PHE A 236 -25.61 -7.05 24.05
CA PHE A 236 -24.83 -6.64 22.88
C PHE A 236 -25.79 -6.47 21.69
N VAL A 237 -25.43 -5.66 20.70
CA VAL A 237 -26.18 -5.60 19.43
C VAL A 237 -25.95 -6.89 18.67
N SER A 238 -27.01 -7.64 18.41
CA SER A 238 -26.96 -8.82 17.56
C SER A 238 -27.32 -8.51 16.12
N LYS A 239 -28.20 -7.52 15.88
CA LYS A 239 -28.62 -7.14 14.53
C LYS A 239 -29.06 -5.68 14.43
N ILE A 240 -28.68 -5.01 13.35
CA ILE A 240 -29.28 -3.74 12.90
C ILE A 240 -30.09 -4.03 11.63
N THR A 241 -31.36 -3.61 11.58
CA THR A 241 -32.25 -3.83 10.44
C THR A 241 -32.60 -2.49 9.81
N TYR A 242 -32.21 -2.26 8.56
CA TYR A 242 -32.56 -1.06 7.78
C TYR A 242 -33.77 -1.35 6.89
N THR A 243 -34.70 -0.39 6.81
CA THR A 243 -35.97 -0.55 6.10
C THR A 243 -36.08 0.47 4.96
N ILE A 244 -36.20 -0.03 3.72
CA ILE A 244 -36.50 0.78 2.54
C ILE A 244 -38.03 0.89 2.43
N PRO A 245 -38.63 2.09 2.53
CA PRO A 245 -40.09 2.25 2.56
C PRO A 245 -40.73 2.04 1.18
N LYS A 246 -42.07 1.93 1.18
CA LYS A 246 -42.86 1.52 0.00
C LYS A 246 -42.85 2.54 -1.15
N ASP A 247 -42.62 3.80 -0.81
CA ASP A 247 -42.57 5.00 -1.66
C ASP A 247 -41.12 5.47 -1.97
N PHE A 248 -40.13 4.62 -1.72
CA PHE A 248 -38.73 4.92 -2.04
C PHE A 248 -38.41 4.68 -3.52
N GLU A 249 -38.36 5.74 -4.31
CA GLU A 249 -38.17 5.68 -5.78
C GLU A 249 -36.69 5.87 -6.23
N ALA A 250 -35.78 6.21 -5.31
CA ALA A 250 -34.42 6.65 -5.66
C ALA A 250 -33.54 5.52 -6.22
N ASN A 251 -32.64 5.87 -7.14
CA ASN A 251 -31.73 4.92 -7.79
C ASN A 251 -30.60 4.40 -6.87
N LYS A 252 -30.43 4.99 -5.68
CA LYS A 252 -29.36 4.65 -4.73
C LYS A 252 -29.85 4.73 -3.28
N VAL A 253 -29.57 3.70 -2.50
CA VAL A 253 -29.70 3.70 -1.03
C VAL A 253 -28.29 3.86 -0.45
N ASN A 254 -28.03 4.96 0.25
CA ASN A 254 -26.85 5.07 1.11
C ASN A 254 -27.25 4.63 2.52
N ILE A 255 -26.39 3.84 3.18
CA ILE A 255 -26.55 3.46 4.59
C ILE A 255 -25.32 3.95 5.34
N PHE A 256 -25.51 4.90 6.26
CA PHE A 256 -24.54 5.30 7.25
C PHE A 256 -24.88 4.60 8.59
N MET A 257 -23.94 3.82 9.11
CA MET A 257 -24.17 2.99 10.30
C MET A 257 -23.83 3.69 11.61
N GLY A 258 -23.18 4.87 11.55
CA GLY A 258 -22.71 5.60 12.73
C GLY A 258 -23.83 5.89 13.73
N ASP A 259 -24.99 6.35 13.27
CA ASP A 259 -26.12 6.67 14.16
C ASP A 259 -26.64 5.43 14.91
N ALA A 260 -26.70 4.29 14.24
CA ALA A 260 -27.14 3.03 14.83
C ALA A 260 -26.10 2.43 15.80
N ILE A 261 -24.80 2.53 15.45
CA ILE A 261 -23.69 2.12 16.32
C ILE A 261 -23.63 3.01 17.57
N ASN A 262 -23.72 4.32 17.40
CA ASN A 262 -23.67 5.30 18.51
C ASN A 262 -24.87 5.18 19.45
N ASN A 263 -26.09 5.04 18.91
CA ASN A 263 -27.28 4.82 19.74
C ASN A 263 -27.17 3.54 20.56
N ALA A 264 -26.62 2.46 19.99
CA ALA A 264 -26.39 1.22 20.71
C ALA A 264 -25.26 1.29 21.75
N ALA A 265 -24.20 2.07 21.50
CA ALA A 265 -23.04 2.18 22.40
C ALA A 265 -23.43 2.57 23.83
N ASN A 266 -24.51 3.33 24.01
CA ASN A 266 -25.10 3.69 25.32
C ASN A 266 -25.50 2.48 26.19
N TYR A 267 -25.76 1.32 25.57
CA TYR A 267 -26.31 0.11 26.21
C TYR A 267 -25.40 -1.12 26.08
N MET A 268 -24.36 -1.06 25.25
CA MET A 268 -23.51 -2.19 24.92
C MET A 268 -22.49 -2.52 26.02
N THR A 269 -22.40 -3.79 26.41
CA THR A 269 -21.24 -4.33 27.15
C THR A 269 -20.23 -5.04 26.23
N TYR A 270 -20.20 -4.68 24.95
CA TYR A 270 -19.41 -5.36 23.91
C TYR A 270 -17.97 -4.86 23.88
N LEU A 271 -17.02 -5.78 24.03
CA LEU A 271 -15.59 -5.51 23.93
C LEU A 271 -15.03 -6.19 22.67
N PRO A 272 -14.19 -5.51 21.85
CA PRO A 272 -13.48 -6.16 20.76
C PRO A 272 -12.69 -7.39 21.27
N GLY A 273 -12.96 -8.55 20.68
CA GLY A 273 -12.50 -9.87 21.15
C GLY A 273 -13.60 -10.74 21.78
N ASP A 274 -14.79 -10.22 22.10
CA ASP A 274 -15.90 -11.01 22.65
C ASP A 274 -16.57 -11.96 21.63
N ALA A 275 -16.16 -11.91 20.36
CA ALA A 275 -16.57 -12.82 19.27
C ALA A 275 -18.10 -12.96 19.12
N ALA A 276 -18.80 -11.82 19.14
CA ALA A 276 -20.20 -11.73 18.76
C ALA A 276 -20.32 -10.82 17.52
N PRO A 277 -20.98 -11.27 16.43
CA PRO A 277 -21.15 -10.47 15.23
C PRO A 277 -22.31 -9.48 15.35
N ILE A 278 -22.16 -8.31 14.72
CA ILE A 278 -23.24 -7.35 14.49
C ILE A 278 -23.82 -7.65 13.11
N GLN A 279 -24.90 -8.43 13.05
CA GLN A 279 -25.59 -8.75 11.79
C GLN A 279 -26.25 -7.50 11.18
N ILE A 280 -26.32 -7.41 9.86
CA ILE A 280 -27.01 -6.33 9.15
C ILE A 280 -28.09 -6.90 8.25
N ALA A 281 -29.32 -6.43 8.43
CA ALA A 281 -30.45 -6.83 7.59
C ALA A 281 -30.99 -5.66 6.77
N ILE A 282 -31.36 -5.91 5.52
CA ILE A 282 -32.13 -4.99 4.68
C ILE A 282 -33.55 -5.54 4.54
N VAL A 283 -34.55 -4.73 4.84
CA VAL A 283 -35.97 -5.02 4.58
C VAL A 283 -36.44 -4.09 3.48
N ASN A 284 -36.84 -4.64 2.33
CA ASN A 284 -37.33 -3.86 1.20
C ASN A 284 -38.85 -3.91 1.12
N HIS A 285 -39.51 -2.75 1.17
CA HIS A 285 -40.94 -2.57 0.86
C HIS A 285 -41.19 -1.84 -0.46
N SER A 286 -40.15 -1.30 -1.12
CA SER A 286 -40.29 -0.48 -2.34
C SER A 286 -40.71 -1.32 -3.56
N SER A 287 -41.17 -0.61 -4.60
CA SER A 287 -41.48 -1.19 -5.91
C SER A 287 -40.24 -1.67 -6.70
N HIS A 288 -39.02 -1.36 -6.21
CA HIS A 288 -37.76 -1.54 -6.93
C HIS A 288 -36.86 -2.62 -6.34
N GLY A 289 -36.09 -3.28 -7.20
CA GLY A 289 -34.97 -4.12 -6.79
C GLY A 289 -33.71 -3.29 -6.54
N TYR A 290 -32.87 -3.75 -5.61
CA TYR A 290 -31.56 -3.18 -5.29
C TYR A 290 -30.48 -4.26 -5.28
N GLY A 291 -29.21 -3.87 -5.35
CA GLY A 291 -28.06 -4.76 -5.21
C GLY A 291 -26.91 -4.02 -4.53
N TYR A 292 -26.01 -4.76 -3.88
CA TYR A 292 -24.87 -4.16 -3.19
C TYR A 292 -23.88 -3.53 -4.18
N GLN A 293 -23.54 -2.25 -3.98
CA GLN A 293 -22.53 -1.57 -4.79
C GLN A 293 -21.14 -2.07 -4.39
N ASN A 294 -20.55 -2.95 -5.20
CA ASN A 294 -19.23 -3.54 -4.93
C ASN A 294 -18.13 -2.47 -4.85
N GLY A 295 -17.40 -2.43 -3.74
CA GLY A 295 -16.43 -1.39 -3.39
C GLY A 295 -17.00 -0.25 -2.53
N SER A 296 -18.28 -0.30 -2.13
CA SER A 296 -18.91 0.76 -1.33
C SER A 296 -18.84 0.59 0.18
N PHE A 297 -18.62 -0.63 0.70
CA PHE A 297 -18.46 -0.84 2.13
C PHE A 297 -17.14 -0.24 2.62
N ALA A 298 -17.26 0.76 3.47
CA ALA A 298 -16.16 1.43 4.12
C ALA A 298 -16.29 1.39 5.65
N VAL A 299 -15.14 1.37 6.30
CA VAL A 299 -14.97 1.48 7.75
C VAL A 299 -13.90 2.54 7.98
N THR A 300 -14.12 3.41 8.95
CA THR A 300 -13.17 4.47 9.34
C THR A 300 -13.23 4.67 10.86
N THR A 301 -12.20 5.32 11.39
CA THR A 301 -12.26 6.05 12.66
C THR A 301 -13.50 6.97 12.70
N GLU A 302 -14.04 7.20 13.89
CA GLU A 302 -15.12 8.19 14.09
C GLU A 302 -14.67 9.58 13.67
N ASP A 303 -15.57 10.38 13.07
CA ASP A 303 -15.38 11.82 12.95
C ASP A 303 -15.45 12.44 14.36
N TYR A 304 -14.32 12.98 14.82
CA TYR A 304 -14.20 13.62 16.14
C TYR A 304 -14.56 15.10 16.14
N GLN A 305 -14.65 15.77 14.99
CA GLN A 305 -14.91 17.22 14.93
C GLN A 305 -16.27 17.54 15.55
N GLN A 306 -17.28 16.73 15.24
CA GLN A 306 -18.60 16.81 15.87
C GLN A 306 -18.60 16.65 17.40
N TYR A 307 -17.58 16.04 18.02
CA TYR A 307 -17.49 15.93 19.48
C TYR A 307 -16.89 17.20 20.08
N PHE A 308 -15.91 17.82 19.41
CA PHE A 308 -15.38 19.12 19.78
C PHE A 308 -16.45 20.22 19.64
N ASP A 309 -17.19 20.23 18.52
CA ASP A 309 -18.26 21.20 18.25
C ASP A 309 -19.41 21.14 19.27
N LYS A 310 -19.70 19.94 19.81
CA LYS A 310 -20.70 19.71 20.86
C LYS A 310 -20.14 19.90 22.28
N GLY A 311 -18.84 20.13 22.45
CA GLY A 311 -18.17 20.21 23.75
C GLY A 311 -18.17 18.88 24.53
N TRP A 312 -18.21 17.74 23.82
CA TRP A 312 -18.24 16.39 24.40
C TRP A 312 -16.85 15.77 24.60
N ALA A 313 -15.83 16.33 23.95
CA ALA A 313 -14.46 15.83 23.99
C ALA A 313 -13.45 17.00 23.92
N THR A 314 -12.22 16.76 24.35
CA THR A 314 -11.17 17.78 24.50
C THR A 314 -10.14 17.65 23.39
N GLN A 315 -9.86 18.72 22.64
CA GLN A 315 -8.82 18.70 21.60
C GLN A 315 -7.42 18.53 22.22
N SER A 316 -6.61 17.64 21.66
CA SER A 316 -5.22 17.43 22.09
C SER A 316 -4.22 18.03 21.09
N ASN A 317 -2.92 17.88 21.35
CA ASN A 317 -1.86 18.23 20.39
C ASN A 317 -1.50 17.08 19.43
N ALA A 318 -2.23 15.95 19.45
CA ALA A 318 -1.92 14.75 18.68
C ALA A 318 -2.81 14.62 17.42
N ILE A 319 -2.19 14.35 16.27
CA ILE A 319 -2.84 14.16 14.96
C ILE A 319 -2.78 12.70 14.52
N GLY A 320 -3.93 12.13 14.20
CA GLY A 320 -4.05 10.75 13.74
C GLY A 320 -3.46 10.50 12.35
N TYR A 321 -3.16 9.24 12.05
CA TYR A 321 -2.80 8.77 10.71
C TYR A 321 -3.88 9.07 9.65
N ASP A 322 -5.11 9.33 10.07
CA ASP A 322 -6.26 9.77 9.28
C ASP A 322 -6.37 11.30 9.11
N SER A 323 -5.41 12.04 9.67
CA SER A 323 -5.33 13.52 9.75
C SER A 323 -6.31 14.20 10.71
N GLN A 324 -7.00 13.47 11.60
CA GLN A 324 -7.85 14.07 12.62
C GLN A 324 -7.06 14.59 13.82
N ASN A 325 -7.60 15.60 14.52
CA ASN A 325 -7.19 15.86 15.89
C ASN A 325 -7.73 14.74 16.80
N ILE A 326 -6.84 14.04 17.52
CA ILE A 326 -7.25 12.97 18.42
C ILE A 326 -7.72 13.61 19.74
N PRO A 327 -8.93 13.32 20.25
CA PRO A 327 -9.36 13.83 21.55
C PRO A 327 -8.49 13.33 22.71
N GLU A 328 -8.32 14.11 23.78
CA GLU A 328 -7.60 13.70 25.00
C GLU A 328 -8.18 12.41 25.61
N GLU A 329 -9.50 12.25 25.51
CA GLU A 329 -10.24 11.08 25.96
C GLU A 329 -9.87 9.83 25.13
N TYR A 330 -9.46 9.99 23.87
CA TYR A 330 -9.06 8.90 22.97
C TYR A 330 -7.56 8.57 23.01
N LEU A 331 -6.72 9.40 23.65
CA LEU A 331 -5.30 9.08 23.83
C LEU A 331 -5.11 7.80 24.67
N ALA A 332 -4.02 7.09 24.42
CA ALA A 332 -3.72 5.87 25.16
C ALA A 332 -3.27 6.18 26.61
N VAL A 333 -3.55 5.25 27.53
CA VAL A 333 -3.06 5.33 28.92
C VAL A 333 -1.54 5.06 28.96
N ARG A 334 -0.78 5.94 29.64
CA ARG A 334 0.68 5.82 29.75
C ARG A 334 1.07 4.53 30.49
N SER A 335 1.86 3.70 29.81
CA SER A 335 2.31 2.39 30.29
C SER A 335 3.58 2.48 31.14
N LYS A 336 3.65 1.72 32.24
CA LYS A 336 4.84 1.59 33.11
C LYS A 336 5.92 0.70 32.46
N ASN A 337 6.31 0.99 31.22
CA ASN A 337 7.11 0.10 30.39
C ASN A 337 8.57 -0.05 30.86
N GLY A 338 9.31 -0.93 30.18
CA GLY A 338 10.70 -1.24 30.51
C GLY A 338 11.68 -0.05 30.44
N ALA A 339 11.38 1.01 29.68
CA ALA A 339 12.19 2.23 29.67
C ALA A 339 11.99 3.01 30.99
N ILE A 340 10.75 3.25 31.40
CA ILE A 340 10.45 3.92 32.67
C ILE A 340 10.99 3.11 33.87
N GLN A 341 10.94 1.78 33.81
CA GLN A 341 11.58 0.93 34.82
C GLN A 341 13.09 1.25 34.96
N SER A 342 13.79 1.38 33.83
CA SER A 342 15.22 1.73 33.81
C SER A 342 15.49 3.16 34.27
N LEU A 343 14.65 4.13 33.89
CA LEU A 343 14.77 5.54 34.30
C LEU A 343 14.73 5.73 35.82
N TYR A 344 13.85 4.97 36.52
CA TYR A 344 13.78 4.97 37.98
C TYR A 344 14.73 3.97 38.65
N GLY A 345 15.49 3.16 37.89
CA GLY A 345 16.44 2.18 38.42
C GLY A 345 15.80 1.04 39.21
N VAL A 346 14.51 0.72 38.98
CA VAL A 346 13.76 -0.25 39.77
C VAL A 346 13.76 -1.66 39.16
N THR A 347 13.58 -2.68 39.99
CA THR A 347 13.73 -4.10 39.58
C THR A 347 12.54 -4.67 38.80
N SER A 348 11.41 -3.95 38.75
CA SER A 348 10.22 -4.33 37.98
C SER A 348 9.35 -3.10 37.72
N THR A 349 8.68 -3.06 36.58
CA THR A 349 7.59 -2.13 36.23
C THR A 349 6.53 -1.97 37.33
N SER A 350 6.25 -3.04 38.08
CA SER A 350 5.36 -3.05 39.26
C SER A 350 5.84 -2.19 40.44
N LYS A 351 7.08 -1.72 40.44
CA LYS A 351 7.67 -0.84 41.47
C LYS A 351 7.63 0.65 41.12
N VAL A 352 7.21 1.01 39.91
CA VAL A 352 6.90 2.39 39.55
C VAL A 352 5.51 2.73 40.11
N SER A 353 5.40 3.79 40.92
CA SER A 353 4.12 4.24 41.49
C SER A 353 3.21 4.88 40.44
N ASN A 354 1.96 5.23 40.79
CA ASN A 354 1.12 6.02 39.88
C ASN A 354 1.52 7.51 39.89
N GLU A 355 2.01 8.01 41.02
CA GLU A 355 2.54 9.37 41.18
C GLU A 355 3.76 9.61 40.28
N GLN A 356 4.67 8.63 40.18
CA GLN A 356 5.82 8.62 39.27
C GLN A 356 5.46 8.61 37.78
N MET A 357 4.18 8.41 37.44
CA MET A 357 3.69 8.41 36.05
C MET A 357 3.00 9.71 35.65
N THR A 358 2.86 10.66 36.59
CA THR A 358 2.39 12.02 36.32
C THR A 358 3.48 12.83 35.61
N ASP A 359 3.07 13.77 34.75
CA ASP A 359 3.98 14.55 33.91
C ASP A 359 4.98 15.37 34.73
N ALA A 360 4.58 15.86 35.90
CA ALA A 360 5.45 16.59 36.82
C ALA A 360 6.58 15.71 37.39
N VAL A 361 6.28 14.48 37.83
CA VAL A 361 7.28 13.61 38.48
C VAL A 361 8.11 12.82 37.47
N LEU A 362 7.52 12.45 36.33
CA LEU A 362 8.24 11.83 35.21
C LEU A 362 9.10 12.86 34.48
N GLY A 363 8.57 14.06 34.21
CA GLY A 363 9.31 15.16 33.61
C GLY A 363 10.49 15.63 34.46
N ALA A 364 10.33 15.78 35.78
CA ALA A 364 11.45 16.06 36.67
C ALA A 364 12.53 14.96 36.61
N LYS A 365 12.13 13.68 36.52
CA LYS A 365 13.06 12.56 36.41
C LYS A 365 13.78 12.50 35.06
N LEU A 366 13.15 12.94 33.98
CA LEU A 366 13.76 13.10 32.66
C LEU A 366 14.81 14.22 32.66
N VAL A 367 14.55 15.34 33.33
CA VAL A 367 15.55 16.42 33.53
C VAL A 367 16.77 15.92 34.32
N GLU A 368 16.58 15.13 35.39
CA GLU A 368 17.69 14.47 36.09
C GLU A 368 18.51 13.53 35.20
N ALA A 369 17.91 12.96 34.16
CA ALA A 369 18.55 12.07 33.18
C ALA A 369 19.14 12.81 31.96
N GLY A 370 19.08 14.15 31.92
CA GLY A 370 19.68 14.98 30.86
C GLY A 370 18.71 15.47 29.78
N TYR A 371 17.42 15.18 29.89
CA TYR A 371 16.39 15.57 28.93
C TYR A 371 15.74 16.89 29.38
N SER A 372 16.22 18.01 28.84
CA SER A 372 16.02 19.35 29.42
C SER A 372 14.58 19.86 29.40
N ASN A 373 13.73 19.37 28.49
CA ASN A 373 12.32 19.78 28.38
C ASN A 373 11.41 18.88 29.25
N GLY A 374 11.98 17.94 30.00
CA GLY A 374 11.23 17.08 30.91
C GLY A 374 10.29 16.15 30.14
N ILE A 375 8.98 16.26 30.39
CA ILE A 375 7.98 15.34 29.83
C ILE A 375 7.88 15.42 28.30
N ASP A 376 8.16 16.58 27.71
CA ASP A 376 8.13 16.78 26.25
C ASP A 376 9.22 15.96 25.54
N ASP A 377 10.34 15.67 26.22
CA ASP A 377 11.43 14.84 25.71
C ASP A 377 11.22 13.33 25.97
N LEU A 378 10.06 12.87 26.49
CA LEU A 378 9.82 11.45 26.80
C LEU A 378 9.98 10.54 25.57
N HIS A 379 9.60 11.00 24.38
CA HIS A 379 9.82 10.25 23.13
C HIS A 379 11.30 10.04 22.84
N LYS A 380 12.13 11.07 23.07
CA LYS A 380 13.59 11.00 22.91
C LYS A 380 14.19 9.98 23.86
N TYR A 381 13.75 9.98 25.12
CA TYR A 381 14.22 8.99 26.11
C TYR A 381 13.87 7.55 25.71
N TYR A 382 12.65 7.30 25.24
CA TYR A 382 12.26 5.97 24.73
C TYR A 382 13.10 5.55 23.52
N LEU A 383 13.36 6.47 22.59
CA LEU A 383 14.13 6.21 21.38
C LEU A 383 15.62 5.93 21.69
N ASP A 384 16.23 6.73 22.56
CA ASP A 384 17.62 6.54 23.02
C ASP A 384 17.77 5.22 23.79
N TYR A 385 16.88 4.96 24.77
CA TYR A 385 16.84 3.70 25.51
C TYR A 385 16.73 2.50 24.58
N TYR A 386 15.88 2.59 23.54
CA TYR A 386 15.73 1.54 22.55
C TYR A 386 16.99 1.37 21.71
N ASN A 387 17.55 2.46 21.18
CA ASN A 387 18.74 2.46 20.33
C ASN A 387 19.97 1.90 21.06
N GLU A 388 20.19 2.26 22.33
CA GLU A 388 21.24 1.67 23.17
C GLU A 388 21.00 0.17 23.36
N LYS A 389 19.80 -0.21 23.84
CA LYS A 389 19.43 -1.59 24.19
C LYS A 389 19.47 -2.57 23.00
N LYS A 390 19.32 -2.08 21.78
CA LYS A 390 19.23 -2.88 20.54
C LYS A 390 20.38 -2.65 19.57
N ASN A 391 21.28 -1.69 19.86
CA ASN A 391 22.32 -1.22 18.95
C ASN A 391 21.73 -0.80 17.59
N THR A 392 20.73 0.08 17.62
CA THR A 392 20.09 0.68 16.44
C THR A 392 20.33 2.20 16.38
N SER A 393 19.90 2.83 15.30
CA SER A 393 20.09 4.26 15.04
C SER A 393 18.82 4.87 14.42
N TYR A 394 17.66 4.56 15.02
CA TYR A 394 16.37 5.12 14.62
C TYR A 394 16.25 6.57 15.08
N THR A 395 15.58 7.40 14.29
CA THR A 395 15.40 8.85 14.53
C THR A 395 13.97 9.26 14.86
N ALA A 396 13.03 8.32 14.87
CA ALA A 396 11.65 8.52 15.35
C ALA A 396 11.09 7.19 15.88
N LEU A 397 10.19 7.24 16.85
CA LEU A 397 9.62 6.05 17.49
C LEU A 397 8.79 5.21 16.52
N GLU A 398 8.18 5.82 15.50
CA GLU A 398 7.43 5.09 14.47
C GLU A 398 8.34 4.19 13.59
N GLN A 399 9.66 4.35 13.65
CA GLN A 399 10.63 3.48 12.97
C GLN A 399 10.90 2.17 13.74
N LEU A 400 10.44 2.03 14.98
CA LEU A 400 10.60 0.78 15.75
C LEU A 400 9.84 -0.39 15.08
N PRO A 401 10.32 -1.63 15.26
CA PRO A 401 9.54 -2.82 14.92
C PRO A 401 8.24 -2.91 15.73
N ASP A 402 7.19 -3.42 15.09
CA ASP A 402 5.84 -3.51 15.67
C ASP A 402 5.80 -4.28 17.00
N SER A 403 6.64 -5.31 17.17
CA SER A 403 6.80 -6.07 18.41
C SER A 403 7.35 -5.23 19.58
N GLU A 404 8.10 -4.16 19.29
CA GLU A 404 8.73 -3.30 20.29
C GLU A 404 7.83 -2.08 20.60
N ILE A 405 7.06 -1.60 19.61
CA ILE A 405 5.91 -0.71 19.83
C ILE A 405 4.89 -1.41 20.75
N ALA A 406 4.57 -2.68 20.49
CA ALA A 406 3.73 -3.49 21.37
C ALA A 406 4.31 -3.63 22.80
N VAL A 407 5.63 -3.69 22.96
CA VAL A 407 6.28 -3.69 24.29
C VAL A 407 6.15 -2.32 24.97
N LEU A 408 6.38 -1.19 24.28
CA LEU A 408 6.16 0.16 24.83
C LEU A 408 4.73 0.34 25.33
N LEU A 409 3.76 -0.25 24.61
CA LEU A 409 2.33 -0.23 24.92
C LEU A 409 1.94 -1.13 26.10
N THR A 410 2.42 -2.37 26.14
CA THR A 410 1.77 -3.43 26.94
C THR A 410 2.67 -4.08 28.00
N SER A 411 3.95 -3.74 28.06
CA SER A 411 4.89 -4.27 29.08
C SER A 411 4.76 -3.60 30.46
N GLY A 412 3.55 -3.38 30.98
CA GLY A 412 3.37 -2.71 32.27
C GLY A 412 1.98 -2.81 32.88
N ASN A 413 1.87 -2.50 34.17
CA ASN A 413 0.59 -2.18 34.78
C ASN A 413 0.12 -0.82 34.26
N THR A 414 -1.18 -0.71 34.00
CA THR A 414 -1.83 0.51 33.52
C THR A 414 -1.80 1.62 34.57
N THR A 415 -1.99 2.85 34.14
CA THR A 415 -2.09 4.04 35.02
C THR A 415 -3.47 4.67 34.89
N SER A 416 -3.65 5.85 35.49
CA SER A 416 -4.80 6.74 35.22
C SER A 416 -4.39 7.99 34.44
N VAL A 417 -3.20 7.99 33.82
CA VAL A 417 -2.62 9.16 33.13
C VAL A 417 -2.68 8.89 31.63
N LYS A 418 -3.32 9.80 30.89
CA LYS A 418 -3.31 9.78 29.41
C LYS A 418 -1.93 10.21 28.92
N GLU A 419 -1.43 9.59 27.86
CA GLU A 419 -0.15 9.98 27.25
C GLU A 419 -0.35 11.24 26.41
N GLN A 420 0.12 12.38 26.91
CA GLN A 420 0.03 13.68 26.25
C GLN A 420 1.29 14.04 25.41
N ASN A 421 2.37 13.26 25.47
CA ASN A 421 3.54 13.51 24.62
C ASN A 421 3.21 13.17 23.15
N THR A 422 3.15 14.18 22.27
CA THR A 422 2.61 14.08 20.90
C THR A 422 3.13 12.89 20.09
N GLU A 423 4.45 12.69 19.96
CA GLU A 423 4.99 11.58 19.16
C GLU A 423 4.56 10.21 19.71
N ILE A 424 4.54 10.05 21.03
CA ILE A 424 4.11 8.80 21.65
C ILE A 424 2.61 8.64 21.42
N ALA A 425 1.80 9.64 21.74
CA ALA A 425 0.35 9.62 21.65
C ALA A 425 -0.15 9.27 20.23
N GLU A 426 0.41 9.93 19.21
CA GLU A 426 0.14 9.62 17.80
C GLU A 426 0.58 8.20 17.44
N LEU A 427 1.79 7.77 17.81
CA LEU A 427 2.25 6.39 17.61
C LEU A 427 1.30 5.35 18.23
N LEU A 428 0.80 5.59 19.44
CA LEU A 428 -0.06 4.64 20.15
C LEU A 428 -1.43 4.54 19.46
N TYR A 429 -2.03 5.67 19.09
CA TYR A 429 -3.28 5.73 18.35
C TYR A 429 -3.15 5.08 16.96
N ASN A 430 -2.10 5.45 16.23
CA ASN A 430 -1.84 4.96 14.87
C ASN A 430 -1.58 3.46 14.88
N TYR A 431 -0.77 2.96 15.81
CA TYR A 431 -0.54 1.52 15.98
C TYR A 431 -1.81 0.77 16.35
N PHE A 432 -2.66 1.34 17.21
CA PHE A 432 -3.94 0.71 17.58
C PHE A 432 -4.83 0.46 16.37
N TYR A 433 -5.14 1.48 15.56
CA TYR A 433 -6.02 1.30 14.38
C TYR A 433 -5.36 0.59 13.19
N ASN A 434 -4.03 0.48 13.13
CA ASN A 434 -3.32 -0.16 12.02
C ASN A 434 -2.84 -1.59 12.28
N HIS A 435 -2.68 -2.00 13.55
CA HIS A 435 -2.23 -3.35 13.93
C HIS A 435 -3.15 -4.05 14.91
N LEU A 436 -3.72 -3.33 15.88
CA LEU A 436 -4.48 -3.95 16.98
C LEU A 436 -5.97 -4.10 16.68
N TYR A 437 -6.64 -3.06 16.19
CA TYR A 437 -8.09 -3.06 16.06
C TYR A 437 -8.52 -3.49 14.66
N SER A 438 -9.15 -4.66 14.58
CA SER A 438 -9.66 -5.25 13.33
C SER A 438 -11.16 -5.49 13.36
N LEU A 439 -11.77 -5.38 12.19
CA LEU A 439 -13.09 -5.96 11.90
C LEU A 439 -12.90 -7.10 10.90
N THR A 440 -13.48 -8.27 11.16
CA THR A 440 -13.55 -9.39 10.20
C THR A 440 -14.99 -9.65 9.78
N PRO A 441 -15.27 -10.15 8.56
CA PRO A 441 -16.57 -10.74 8.26
C PRO A 441 -16.91 -11.85 9.27
N ALA A 442 -18.16 -11.93 9.69
CA ALA A 442 -18.59 -12.87 10.73
C ALA A 442 -18.26 -14.32 10.37
N GLY A 443 -17.66 -15.05 11.31
CA GLY A 443 -17.25 -16.44 11.12
C GLY A 443 -15.93 -16.63 10.34
N ALA A 444 -15.25 -15.54 9.93
CA ALA A 444 -13.86 -15.62 9.49
C ALA A 444 -12.91 -15.97 10.66
N GLY A 445 -13.32 -15.64 11.90
CA GLY A 445 -12.56 -15.89 13.12
C GLY A 445 -11.42 -14.89 13.34
N TYR A 446 -10.63 -15.13 14.39
CA TYR A 446 -9.52 -14.27 14.78
C TYR A 446 -8.46 -14.18 13.66
N PRO A 447 -8.16 -12.98 13.12
CA PRO A 447 -7.31 -12.85 11.93
C PRO A 447 -5.81 -13.08 12.22
N GLY A 448 -5.38 -12.99 13.48
CA GLY A 448 -4.00 -13.11 13.93
C GLY A 448 -3.29 -11.76 14.12
N HIS A 449 -2.24 -11.75 14.94
CA HIS A 449 -1.48 -10.52 15.28
C HIS A 449 -0.48 -10.07 14.21
N GLU A 450 -0.24 -10.89 13.18
CA GLU A 450 0.60 -10.54 12.01
C GLU A 450 -0.23 -10.04 10.81
N ASN A 451 -1.57 -10.10 10.90
CA ASN A 451 -2.47 -9.99 9.74
C ASN A 451 -3.25 -8.67 9.72
N ASN A 452 -2.59 -7.64 9.21
CA ASN A 452 -3.15 -6.29 9.13
C ASN A 452 -4.16 -6.08 7.99
N ALA A 453 -4.56 -7.13 7.25
CA ALA A 453 -5.54 -7.01 6.17
C ALA A 453 -6.96 -6.63 6.66
N TYR A 454 -7.23 -6.83 7.95
CA TYR A 454 -8.52 -6.60 8.60
C TYR A 454 -8.51 -5.37 9.54
N THR A 455 -7.36 -4.71 9.72
CA THR A 455 -7.24 -3.55 10.62
C THR A 455 -7.89 -2.32 10.00
N ILE A 456 -8.53 -1.49 10.84
CA ILE A 456 -9.36 -0.36 10.36
C ILE A 456 -8.56 0.56 9.44
N GLY A 457 -7.33 0.92 9.79
CA GLY A 457 -6.49 1.77 8.93
C GLY A 457 -6.12 1.12 7.59
N SER A 458 -6.06 -0.21 7.51
CA SER A 458 -5.84 -0.91 6.24
C SER A 458 -7.10 -0.99 5.39
N LEU A 459 -8.28 -1.15 6.01
CA LEU A 459 -9.57 -1.04 5.32
C LEU A 459 -9.78 0.38 4.76
N MET A 460 -9.43 1.41 5.54
CA MET A 460 -9.47 2.82 5.09
C MET A 460 -8.57 3.07 3.87
N ARG A 461 -7.34 2.53 3.88
CA ARG A 461 -6.43 2.63 2.73
C ARG A 461 -6.91 1.79 1.54
N ALA A 462 -7.49 0.62 1.74
CA ALA A 462 -8.04 -0.19 0.66
C ALA A 462 -9.17 0.55 -0.07
N TYR A 463 -10.10 1.16 0.68
CA TYR A 463 -11.18 1.98 0.11
C TYR A 463 -10.66 3.18 -0.69
N HIS A 464 -9.74 3.98 -0.14
CA HIS A 464 -9.13 5.10 -0.86
C HIS A 464 -8.39 4.67 -2.15
N ASN A 465 -7.77 3.49 -2.14
CA ASN A 465 -7.12 2.91 -3.31
C ASN A 465 -8.09 2.15 -4.25
N LYS A 466 -9.40 2.18 -3.98
CA LYS A 466 -10.47 1.47 -4.72
C LYS A 466 -10.22 -0.04 -4.83
N GLN A 467 -9.64 -0.63 -3.79
CA GLN A 467 -9.34 -2.06 -3.69
C GLN A 467 -10.50 -2.80 -3.03
N ALA A 468 -11.09 -3.77 -3.74
CA ALA A 468 -12.14 -4.61 -3.20
C ALA A 468 -11.64 -5.42 -1.99
N THR A 469 -12.45 -5.46 -0.94
CA THR A 469 -12.12 -6.08 0.35
C THR A 469 -12.75 -7.46 0.52
N VAL A 470 -12.41 -8.10 1.63
CA VAL A 470 -13.10 -9.30 2.14
C VAL A 470 -14.57 -9.05 2.49
N PHE A 471 -14.95 -7.80 2.81
CA PHE A 471 -16.32 -7.43 3.13
C PHE A 471 -17.20 -7.40 1.89
N ASP A 472 -16.70 -6.82 0.79
CA ASP A 472 -17.41 -6.78 -0.50
C ASP A 472 -17.88 -8.17 -0.96
N GLN A 473 -16.99 -9.17 -0.84
CA GLN A 473 -17.29 -10.55 -1.19
C GLN A 473 -18.29 -11.20 -0.23
N SER A 474 -18.23 -10.86 1.06
CA SER A 474 -19.17 -11.35 2.08
C SER A 474 -20.57 -10.79 1.87
N ILE A 475 -20.67 -9.47 1.66
CA ILE A 475 -21.94 -8.74 1.48
C ILE A 475 -22.59 -9.12 0.15
N SER A 476 -21.85 -9.10 -0.96
CA SER A 476 -22.36 -9.48 -2.30
C SER A 476 -22.95 -10.90 -2.30
N LYS A 477 -22.32 -11.83 -1.57
CA LYS A 477 -22.78 -13.21 -1.44
C LYS A 477 -24.02 -13.34 -0.53
N ALA A 478 -24.18 -12.47 0.45
CA ALA A 478 -25.28 -12.52 1.42
C ALA A 478 -26.57 -11.87 0.90
N TRP A 479 -26.46 -10.76 0.17
CA TRP A 479 -27.63 -10.01 -0.32
C TRP A 479 -27.96 -10.28 -1.78
N GLY A 480 -26.98 -10.46 -2.67
CA GLY A 480 -27.22 -10.63 -4.11
C GLY A 480 -28.11 -9.51 -4.67
N ASP A 481 -29.18 -9.90 -5.36
CA ASP A 481 -30.28 -9.00 -5.72
C ASP A 481 -31.34 -8.97 -4.60
N ILE A 482 -31.44 -7.81 -3.95
CA ILE A 482 -32.50 -7.44 -2.99
C ILE A 482 -33.76 -7.14 -3.81
N ALA A 483 -34.66 -8.12 -3.91
CA ALA A 483 -35.83 -8.04 -4.78
C ALA A 483 -36.86 -6.99 -4.33
N ALA A 484 -37.59 -6.45 -5.30
CA ALA A 484 -38.75 -5.58 -5.10
C ALA A 484 -39.86 -6.24 -4.26
N SER A 485 -40.63 -5.43 -3.54
CA SER A 485 -41.80 -5.85 -2.76
C SER A 485 -43.09 -5.36 -3.44
N ALA A 486 -43.51 -6.07 -4.48
CA ALA A 486 -44.69 -5.71 -5.27
C ALA A 486 -46.04 -5.83 -4.52
N GLU A 487 -46.06 -6.50 -3.36
CA GLU A 487 -47.23 -6.66 -2.48
C GLU A 487 -46.86 -6.26 -1.03
N ASP A 488 -47.82 -6.32 -0.10
CA ASP A 488 -47.64 -5.89 1.31
C ASP A 488 -46.75 -6.84 2.17
N GLY A 489 -46.02 -7.77 1.55
CA GLY A 489 -45.11 -8.71 2.20
C GLY A 489 -43.63 -8.38 1.89
N ALA A 490 -42.92 -7.84 2.89
CA ALA A 490 -41.55 -7.39 2.72
C ALA A 490 -40.54 -8.54 2.56
N ASN A 491 -39.55 -8.35 1.69
CA ASN A 491 -38.40 -9.25 1.60
C ASN A 491 -37.30 -8.80 2.58
N SER A 492 -36.75 -9.75 3.35
CA SER A 492 -35.71 -9.50 4.36
C SER A 492 -34.42 -10.24 4.01
N TYR A 493 -33.33 -9.49 3.86
CA TYR A 493 -32.02 -9.96 3.41
C TYR A 493 -31.00 -9.79 4.53
N LEU A 494 -30.46 -10.90 5.03
CA LEU A 494 -29.52 -10.91 6.15
C LEU A 494 -28.08 -11.08 5.66
N TRP A 495 -27.21 -10.16 6.07
CA TRP A 495 -25.77 -10.36 6.11
C TRP A 495 -25.35 -10.65 7.55
N GLU A 496 -24.57 -11.70 7.74
CA GLU A 496 -24.04 -12.08 9.06
C GLU A 496 -23.15 -10.99 9.69
N GLY A 497 -22.72 -10.00 8.89
CA GLY A 497 -22.08 -8.80 9.39
C GLY A 497 -20.60 -9.01 9.73
N PHE A 498 -20.16 -8.40 10.83
CA PHE A 498 -18.76 -8.36 11.22
C PHE A 498 -18.52 -8.57 12.71
N GLU A 499 -17.33 -9.05 13.05
CA GLU A 499 -16.82 -9.28 14.40
C GLU A 499 -15.61 -8.37 14.66
N ALA A 500 -15.56 -7.74 15.82
CA ALA A 500 -14.47 -6.86 16.23
C ALA A 500 -13.42 -7.61 17.06
N TRP A 501 -12.13 -7.39 16.78
CA TRP A 501 -11.00 -8.10 17.40
C TRP A 501 -9.88 -7.17 17.87
N ILE A 502 -9.16 -7.61 18.92
CA ILE A 502 -7.87 -7.05 19.33
C ILE A 502 -6.76 -8.03 18.95
N ASN A 503 -6.05 -7.72 17.87
CA ASN A 503 -4.96 -8.50 17.26
C ASN A 503 -3.62 -8.35 18.01
N SER A 504 -3.64 -8.23 19.35
CA SER A 504 -2.43 -7.94 20.10
C SER A 504 -1.59 -9.20 20.36
N PRO A 505 -0.25 -9.16 20.18
CA PRO A 505 0.53 -10.38 20.05
C PRO A 505 0.58 -11.28 21.29
N ASP A 506 0.68 -10.72 22.51
CA ASP A 506 0.82 -11.51 23.74
C ASP A 506 0.45 -10.72 25.02
N THR A 507 -0.78 -10.20 25.10
CA THR A 507 -1.11 -9.09 26.00
C THR A 507 -2.44 -9.25 26.73
N ARG A 508 -2.49 -8.97 28.03
CA ARG A 508 -3.75 -8.94 28.80
C ARG A 508 -4.38 -7.55 28.73
N ASN A 509 -5.68 -7.51 28.50
CA ASN A 509 -6.53 -6.32 28.67
C ASN A 509 -6.14 -5.08 27.85
N THR A 510 -5.47 -5.21 26.69
CA THR A 510 -5.03 -4.07 25.87
C THR A 510 -6.15 -3.09 25.51
N TYR A 511 -7.39 -3.56 25.36
CA TYR A 511 -8.58 -2.71 25.16
C TYR A 511 -8.86 -1.71 26.31
N GLN A 512 -8.32 -1.95 27.52
CA GLN A 512 -8.47 -1.05 28.68
C GLN A 512 -7.51 0.16 28.62
N ASN A 513 -6.57 0.19 27.68
CA ASN A 513 -5.63 1.30 27.51
C ASN A 513 -6.13 2.39 26.54
N TYR A 514 -7.20 2.13 25.78
CA TYR A 514 -7.69 3.00 24.73
C TYR A 514 -9.20 3.21 24.88
N ASN A 515 -9.68 4.39 24.53
CA ASN A 515 -11.03 4.49 24.01
C ASN A 515 -10.95 4.14 22.52
N TYR A 516 -11.94 3.43 22.01
CA TYR A 516 -11.97 2.95 20.63
C TYR A 516 -13.33 3.21 20.01
N GLY A 517 -13.33 3.54 18.73
CA GLY A 517 -14.52 3.99 18.02
C GLY A 517 -14.35 3.78 16.53
N PHE A 518 -15.44 3.47 15.84
CA PHE A 518 -15.44 3.37 14.39
C PHE A 518 -16.84 3.69 13.86
N THR A 519 -16.90 4.17 12.63
CA THR A 519 -18.14 4.21 11.87
C THR A 519 -17.96 3.50 10.54
N ALA A 520 -19.08 3.05 9.99
CA ALA A 520 -19.13 2.24 8.78
C ALA A 520 -20.32 2.68 7.92
N GLY A 521 -20.29 2.29 6.66
CA GLY A 521 -21.37 2.56 5.73
C GLY A 521 -21.15 1.88 4.41
N PHE A 522 -22.22 1.80 3.61
CA PHE A 522 -22.22 1.16 2.31
C PHE A 522 -23.31 1.75 1.42
N SER A 523 -23.40 1.23 0.20
CA SER A 523 -24.40 1.64 -0.78
C SER A 523 -25.06 0.46 -1.46
N LEU A 524 -26.34 0.64 -1.79
CA LEU A 524 -27.09 -0.22 -2.69
C LEU A 524 -27.49 0.59 -3.93
N GLU A 525 -27.38 -0.01 -5.10
CA GLU A 525 -27.81 0.56 -6.38
C GLU A 525 -29.05 -0.17 -6.89
N ARG A 526 -29.94 0.53 -7.59
CA ARG A 526 -31.20 -0.04 -8.08
C ARG A 526 -30.96 -0.98 -9.26
N THR A 527 -31.38 -2.24 -9.13
CA THR A 527 -31.15 -3.35 -10.08
C THR A 527 -32.34 -3.66 -10.99
N ASP A 528 -33.44 -2.92 -10.86
CA ASP A 528 -34.62 -3.08 -11.71
C ASP A 528 -34.45 -2.57 -13.16
N THR A 529 -33.37 -1.84 -13.44
CA THR A 529 -32.99 -1.55 -14.83
C THR A 529 -32.31 -2.78 -15.43
N THR A 530 -32.57 -2.99 -16.72
CA THR A 530 -32.14 -4.18 -17.45
C THR A 530 -31.55 -3.75 -18.78
N TYR A 531 -30.72 -4.59 -19.39
CA TYR A 531 -30.24 -4.38 -20.75
C TYR A 531 -30.69 -5.47 -21.71
N SER A 532 -30.76 -5.15 -23.00
CA SER A 532 -31.14 -6.06 -24.09
C SER A 532 -30.02 -6.19 -25.11
N VAL A 533 -29.86 -7.38 -25.71
CA VAL A 533 -28.87 -7.62 -26.78
C VAL A 533 -29.59 -7.84 -28.12
N ILE A 534 -29.35 -6.96 -29.09
CA ILE A 534 -29.88 -7.06 -30.45
C ILE A 534 -28.76 -7.50 -31.38
N THR A 535 -28.84 -8.73 -31.90
CA THR A 535 -27.98 -9.21 -32.98
C THR A 535 -28.58 -8.83 -34.33
N LYS A 536 -27.87 -8.06 -35.15
CA LYS A 536 -28.27 -7.65 -36.52
C LYS A 536 -27.40 -8.36 -37.54
N TYR A 537 -28.01 -8.88 -38.61
CA TYR A 537 -27.35 -9.69 -39.63
C TYR A 537 -27.41 -8.96 -40.97
N PHE A 538 -26.25 -8.82 -41.62
CA PHE A 538 -26.07 -8.05 -42.84
C PHE A 538 -25.31 -8.80 -43.93
N THR A 539 -25.65 -8.51 -45.19
CA THR A 539 -25.06 -9.13 -46.37
C THR A 539 -24.59 -8.09 -47.37
N SER A 540 -23.34 -8.22 -47.81
CA SER A 540 -22.91 -7.68 -49.11
C SER A 540 -22.95 -8.79 -50.15
N THR A 541 -23.55 -8.55 -51.31
CA THR A 541 -23.67 -9.54 -52.40
C THR A 541 -22.56 -9.42 -53.45
N ASP A 542 -21.98 -8.24 -53.57
CA ASP A 542 -21.16 -7.79 -54.70
C ASP A 542 -20.08 -6.77 -54.30
N GLY A 543 -19.95 -6.46 -53.00
CA GLY A 543 -19.10 -5.37 -52.49
C GLY A 543 -19.84 -4.04 -52.28
N SER A 544 -21.15 -3.96 -52.54
CA SER A 544 -21.98 -2.83 -52.13
C SER A 544 -22.14 -2.74 -50.61
N ALA A 545 -22.68 -1.59 -50.16
CA ALA A 545 -23.06 -1.37 -48.77
C ALA A 545 -23.94 -2.53 -48.24
N PRO A 546 -23.63 -3.12 -47.06
CA PRO A 546 -24.35 -4.29 -46.58
C PRO A 546 -25.84 -4.03 -46.33
N VAL A 547 -26.70 -4.91 -46.82
CA VAL A 547 -28.15 -4.89 -46.62
C VAL A 547 -28.50 -5.74 -45.39
N LEU A 548 -29.42 -5.26 -44.54
CA LEU A 548 -29.91 -6.00 -43.38
C LEU A 548 -30.75 -7.21 -43.82
N ASP A 549 -30.28 -8.43 -43.55
CA ASP A 549 -31.04 -9.67 -43.73
C ASP A 549 -32.13 -9.83 -42.67
N GLY A 550 -31.82 -9.39 -41.44
CA GLY A 550 -32.73 -9.45 -40.31
C GLY A 550 -32.06 -9.14 -38.98
N SER A 551 -32.84 -9.16 -37.91
CA SER A 551 -32.36 -8.95 -36.55
C SER A 551 -33.01 -9.93 -35.58
N VAL A 552 -32.22 -10.50 -34.68
CA VAL A 552 -32.67 -11.32 -33.57
C VAL A 552 -32.37 -10.57 -32.28
N THR A 553 -33.41 -10.07 -31.62
CA THR A 553 -33.35 -9.67 -30.22
C THR A 553 -33.18 -10.93 -29.38
N ARG A 554 -32.08 -11.02 -28.63
CA ARG A 554 -31.79 -12.12 -27.71
C ARG A 554 -32.06 -11.59 -26.30
N VAL A 555 -33.05 -12.19 -25.64
CA VAL A 555 -33.54 -11.76 -24.33
C VAL A 555 -33.45 -12.96 -23.39
N ASP A 556 -32.63 -12.81 -22.35
CA ASP A 556 -33.20 -12.66 -21.01
C ASP A 556 -32.84 -11.24 -20.55
N GLN A 557 -33.73 -10.57 -19.81
CA GLN A 557 -33.47 -9.23 -19.29
C GLN A 557 -32.50 -9.33 -18.12
N VAL A 558 -31.20 -9.15 -18.39
CA VAL A 558 -30.18 -9.19 -17.35
C VAL A 558 -30.29 -7.90 -16.52
N ALA A 559 -30.62 -8.07 -15.24
CA ALA A 559 -30.62 -7.01 -14.24
C ALA A 559 -29.21 -6.42 -14.09
N ILE A 560 -29.13 -5.10 -13.94
CA ILE A 560 -27.87 -4.38 -13.75
C ILE A 560 -28.11 -3.11 -12.94
N GLY A 561 -27.17 -2.74 -12.07
CA GLY A 561 -27.24 -1.46 -11.35
C GLY A 561 -27.06 -0.27 -12.30
N VAL A 562 -27.92 0.75 -12.21
CA VAL A 562 -27.76 2.03 -12.94
C VAL A 562 -26.35 2.59 -12.68
N GLY A 563 -25.59 2.87 -13.75
CA GLY A 563 -24.20 3.34 -13.68
C GLY A 563 -23.13 2.24 -13.85
N ASN A 564 -23.51 0.96 -13.79
CA ASN A 564 -22.57 -0.14 -14.04
C ASN A 564 -22.46 -0.51 -15.52
N THR A 565 -21.33 -1.11 -15.91
CA THR A 565 -21.05 -1.51 -17.28
C THR A 565 -21.61 -2.90 -17.57
N ALA A 566 -22.67 -2.99 -18.38
CA ALA A 566 -23.11 -4.23 -19.01
C ALA A 566 -22.02 -4.70 -20.00
N SER A 567 -21.81 -6.00 -20.14
CA SER A 567 -20.89 -6.57 -21.12
C SER A 567 -21.37 -7.94 -21.57
N VAL A 568 -21.41 -8.17 -22.89
CA VAL A 568 -21.82 -9.45 -23.48
C VAL A 568 -20.62 -10.20 -24.09
N VAL A 569 -20.54 -11.49 -23.82
CA VAL A 569 -19.59 -12.40 -24.50
C VAL A 569 -20.34 -13.12 -25.62
N PRO A 570 -20.00 -12.90 -26.90
CA PRO A 570 -20.72 -13.53 -28.03
C PRO A 570 -20.51 -15.04 -28.08
N GLU A 571 -21.59 -15.81 -28.14
CA GLU A 571 -21.51 -17.26 -28.34
C GLU A 571 -21.19 -17.61 -29.80
N ALA A 572 -20.46 -18.72 -30.02
CA ALA A 572 -20.15 -19.20 -31.35
C ALA A 572 -21.40 -19.50 -32.21
N ALA A 573 -22.52 -19.86 -31.57
CA ALA A 573 -23.81 -20.10 -32.21
C ALA A 573 -24.45 -18.82 -32.81
N TRP A 574 -24.07 -17.63 -32.34
CA TRP A 574 -24.66 -16.36 -32.81
C TRP A 574 -24.12 -15.95 -34.18
N ASN A 575 -23.00 -16.54 -34.63
CA ASN A 575 -22.47 -16.35 -35.98
C ASN A 575 -23.40 -16.91 -37.08
N ARG A 576 -24.41 -17.73 -36.74
CA ARG A 576 -25.29 -18.38 -37.73
C ARG A 576 -26.70 -17.81 -37.71
N TYR A 577 -27.20 -17.36 -38.87
CA TYR A 577 -28.55 -16.85 -39.07
C TYR A 577 -29.11 -17.28 -40.43
N ASP A 578 -30.41 -17.57 -40.49
CA ASP A 578 -31.11 -18.12 -41.67
C ASP A 578 -30.29 -19.18 -42.44
N GLY A 579 -29.79 -20.19 -41.72
CA GLY A 579 -28.98 -21.28 -42.28
C GLY A 579 -27.55 -20.93 -42.71
N ASN A 580 -27.14 -19.66 -42.65
CA ASN A 580 -25.89 -19.12 -43.18
C ASN A 580 -24.96 -18.56 -42.09
N ASP A 581 -23.67 -18.47 -42.38
CA ASP A 581 -22.63 -18.03 -41.43
C ASP A 581 -22.15 -16.58 -41.70
N TYR A 582 -21.94 -15.83 -40.62
CA TYR A 582 -21.58 -14.41 -40.56
C TYR A 582 -20.41 -14.20 -39.58
N LYS A 583 -19.85 -12.98 -39.52
CA LYS A 583 -18.80 -12.57 -38.56
C LYS A 583 -19.18 -11.28 -37.84
N LEU A 584 -18.93 -11.22 -36.53
CA LEU A 584 -19.11 -10.02 -35.70
C LEU A 584 -18.13 -8.90 -36.09
N GLU A 585 -18.62 -7.67 -36.11
CA GLU A 585 -17.83 -6.44 -36.32
C GLU A 585 -17.52 -5.73 -35.00
N GLU A 586 -16.25 -5.86 -34.58
CA GLU A 586 -15.57 -5.20 -33.44
C GLU A 586 -16.04 -5.44 -31.99
N PRO A 587 -15.09 -5.45 -31.02
CA PRO A 587 -15.41 -5.66 -29.60
C PRO A 587 -15.90 -4.39 -28.88
N ALA A 588 -15.73 -3.20 -29.46
CA ALA A 588 -16.09 -1.93 -28.81
C ALA A 588 -17.61 -1.78 -28.57
N LYS A 589 -18.43 -2.54 -29.28
CA LYS A 589 -19.90 -2.58 -29.14
C LYS A 589 -20.38 -3.75 -28.27
N LEU A 590 -19.49 -4.39 -27.49
CA LEU A 590 -19.84 -5.47 -26.55
C LEU A 590 -20.29 -4.97 -25.18
N SER A 591 -20.21 -3.68 -24.88
CA SER A 591 -20.52 -3.12 -23.57
C SER A 591 -21.26 -1.77 -23.64
N LEU A 592 -22.00 -1.45 -22.57
CA LEU A 592 -22.61 -0.14 -22.34
C LEU A 592 -22.64 0.17 -20.84
N VAL A 593 -22.73 1.45 -20.46
CA VAL A 593 -23.04 1.85 -19.09
C VAL A 593 -24.56 1.97 -18.96
N ALA A 594 -25.15 1.26 -17.99
CA ALA A 594 -26.60 1.20 -17.84
C ALA A 594 -27.17 2.53 -17.30
N VAL A 595 -28.24 3.02 -17.91
CA VAL A 595 -28.99 4.20 -17.47
C VAL A 595 -30.34 3.83 -16.82
N VAL A 596 -31.00 4.83 -16.23
CA VAL A 596 -32.28 4.70 -15.51
C VAL A 596 -33.41 4.17 -16.42
N ASP A 597 -33.40 4.53 -17.71
CA ASP A 597 -34.34 4.02 -18.71
C ASP A 597 -33.87 2.66 -19.28
N PRO A 598 -34.59 1.55 -19.03
CA PRO A 598 -34.23 0.25 -19.59
C PRO A 598 -34.38 0.18 -21.12
N ALA A 599 -35.20 1.05 -21.74
CA ALA A 599 -35.38 1.06 -23.19
C ALA A 599 -34.15 1.64 -23.93
N SER A 600 -33.34 2.46 -23.25
CA SER A 600 -32.06 2.99 -23.75
C SER A 600 -30.89 2.01 -23.58
N ASN A 601 -31.03 0.98 -22.71
CA ASN A 601 -29.97 0.01 -22.40
C ASN A 601 -29.89 -1.12 -23.45
N VAL A 602 -29.48 -0.79 -24.67
CA VAL A 602 -29.45 -1.74 -25.81
C VAL A 602 -28.04 -1.94 -26.36
N ILE A 603 -27.50 -3.14 -26.19
CA ILE A 603 -26.26 -3.58 -26.84
C ILE A 603 -26.60 -4.07 -28.26
N VAL A 604 -26.03 -3.44 -29.29
CA VAL A 604 -26.28 -3.80 -30.69
C VAL A 604 -25.03 -4.43 -31.32
N LEU A 605 -25.14 -5.71 -31.66
CA LEU A 605 -24.07 -6.49 -32.28
C LEU A 605 -24.34 -6.68 -33.78
N ASN A 606 -23.48 -6.14 -34.64
CA ASN A 606 -23.60 -6.27 -36.09
C ASN A 606 -22.76 -7.46 -36.61
N TYR A 607 -23.40 -8.36 -37.35
CA TYR A 607 -22.81 -9.54 -37.96
C TYR A 607 -22.90 -9.47 -39.48
N TYR A 608 -21.80 -9.69 -40.19
CA TYR A 608 -21.71 -9.52 -41.64
C TYR A 608 -21.26 -10.79 -42.37
N ARG A 609 -21.82 -11.02 -43.57
CA ARG A 609 -21.33 -12.00 -44.55
C ARG A 609 -21.13 -11.35 -45.93
N ASN A 610 -20.27 -11.94 -46.75
CA ASN A 610 -20.12 -11.57 -48.16
C ASN A 610 -20.35 -12.79 -49.06
N VAL A 611 -21.24 -12.67 -50.05
CA VAL A 611 -21.59 -13.74 -50.98
C VAL A 611 -20.60 -13.81 -52.17
N SER A 612 -19.90 -12.71 -52.50
CA SER A 612 -18.97 -12.66 -53.64
C SER A 612 -17.58 -13.24 -53.34
N GLY A 613 -17.29 -13.57 -52.07
CA GLY A 613 -15.97 -14.04 -51.64
C GLY A 613 -14.90 -12.95 -51.51
N GLN A 614 -15.23 -11.67 -51.73
CA GLN A 614 -14.32 -10.56 -51.52
C GLN A 614 -14.28 -10.08 -50.06
N VAL A 615 -13.24 -9.32 -49.69
CA VAL A 615 -13.07 -8.76 -48.35
C VAL A 615 -14.13 -7.68 -48.09
N ILE A 616 -14.75 -7.72 -46.92
CA ILE A 616 -15.70 -6.69 -46.48
C ILE A 616 -14.91 -5.46 -46.05
N VAL A 617 -15.28 -4.30 -46.58
CA VAL A 617 -14.89 -2.99 -46.04
C VAL A 617 -16.11 -2.45 -45.30
N PRO A 618 -16.03 -2.12 -44.00
CA PRO A 618 -17.13 -1.51 -43.27
C PRO A 618 -17.55 -0.18 -43.93
N PRO A 619 -18.83 0.24 -43.78
CA PRO A 619 -19.16 1.64 -43.97
C PRO A 619 -18.33 2.46 -42.97
N VAL A 620 -17.46 3.34 -43.47
CA VAL A 620 -16.80 4.33 -42.62
C VAL A 620 -17.90 5.25 -42.10
N ASP A 621 -18.11 5.29 -40.79
CA ASP A 621 -19.03 6.25 -40.18
C ASP A 621 -18.65 7.66 -40.68
N PRO A 622 -19.64 8.51 -41.04
CA PRO A 622 -19.35 9.90 -41.38
C PRO A 622 -18.59 10.51 -40.19
N PRO A 623 -17.58 11.37 -40.42
CA PRO A 623 -16.82 11.95 -39.33
C PRO A 623 -17.79 12.60 -38.36
N VAL A 624 -17.75 12.15 -37.10
CA VAL A 624 -18.50 12.79 -36.03
C VAL A 624 -17.95 14.20 -35.95
N ASP A 625 -18.75 15.18 -36.40
CA ASP A 625 -18.42 16.58 -36.20
C ASP A 625 -18.11 16.75 -34.71
N PRO A 626 -16.95 17.34 -34.36
CA PRO A 626 -16.61 17.54 -32.95
C PRO A 626 -17.75 18.31 -32.28
N PRO A 627 -18.06 18.02 -30.99
CA PRO A 627 -19.14 18.70 -30.30
C PRO A 627 -18.95 20.20 -30.48
N VAL A 628 -19.99 20.88 -30.99
CA VAL A 628 -19.93 22.31 -31.28
C VAL A 628 -19.60 23.02 -29.98
N ASP A 629 -18.38 23.56 -29.89
CA ASP A 629 -17.93 24.35 -28.76
C ASP A 629 -18.97 25.45 -28.53
N PRO A 630 -19.51 25.61 -27.31
CA PRO A 630 -20.48 26.65 -27.04
C PRO A 630 -19.86 28.00 -27.38
N ASP A 631 -20.54 28.78 -28.23
CA ASP A 631 -20.01 30.06 -28.73
C ASP A 631 -19.58 30.93 -27.55
N PRO A 632 -18.29 31.33 -27.46
CA PRO A 632 -17.80 32.22 -26.40
C PRO A 632 -18.51 33.59 -26.33
N ASN A 633 -19.44 33.86 -27.25
CA ASN A 633 -20.18 35.10 -27.41
C ASN A 633 -21.72 34.95 -27.30
N ASP A 634 -22.28 33.80 -26.87
CA ASP A 634 -23.71 33.70 -26.48
C ASP A 634 -23.89 33.86 -24.95
N PRO A 635 -24.28 35.05 -24.45
CA PRO A 635 -24.48 35.29 -23.03
C PRO A 635 -25.84 34.74 -22.54
N GLN A 636 -25.94 33.42 -22.36
CA GLN A 636 -27.04 32.85 -21.59
C GLN A 636 -27.01 33.39 -20.13
N PRO A 637 -28.17 33.70 -19.51
CA PRO A 637 -28.16 34.49 -18.27
C PRO A 637 -27.70 33.67 -17.06
N LEU A 638 -26.93 34.32 -16.17
CA LEU A 638 -26.72 33.81 -14.82
C LEU A 638 -28.07 33.74 -14.08
N PRO A 639 -28.35 32.67 -13.30
CA PRO A 639 -29.44 32.71 -12.33
C PRO A 639 -29.17 33.81 -11.29
N PRO A 640 -30.21 34.43 -10.70
CA PRO A 640 -30.03 35.49 -9.72
C PRO A 640 -29.32 34.98 -8.46
N ASP A 641 -28.35 35.77 -8.01
CA ASP A 641 -27.60 35.54 -6.77
C ASP A 641 -28.45 35.92 -5.55
N GLU A 642 -29.07 34.92 -4.93
CA GLU A 642 -29.73 35.02 -3.64
C GLU A 642 -29.05 34.07 -2.64
N ASN A 643 -27.90 34.47 -2.08
CA ASN A 643 -27.71 34.62 -0.63
C ASN A 643 -26.29 35.15 -0.29
N LEU A 644 -26.18 36.47 -0.07
CA LEU A 644 -25.01 37.12 0.51
C LEU A 644 -25.40 37.87 1.81
N GLU A 645 -25.38 37.17 2.95
CA GLU A 645 -25.33 37.79 4.29
C GLU A 645 -24.38 37.02 5.22
N ASP A 646 -23.42 37.75 5.79
CA ASP A 646 -22.40 37.32 6.77
C ASP A 646 -21.73 38.59 7.35
N PRO A 647 -21.21 38.64 8.59
CA PRO A 647 -21.55 37.93 9.83
C PRO A 647 -22.03 38.88 10.96
N GLU A 648 -22.63 38.34 12.04
CA GLU A 648 -22.60 38.98 13.37
C GLU A 648 -22.21 38.02 14.50
N LYS A 649 -21.38 38.52 15.44
CA LYS A 649 -20.75 37.80 16.58
C LYS A 649 -20.07 38.84 17.50
N PRO A 650 -19.79 38.59 18.81
CA PRO A 650 -20.39 37.68 19.80
C PRO A 650 -21.06 38.44 20.97
N ASP A 651 -21.54 37.73 22.00
CA ASP A 651 -21.45 38.24 23.38
C ASP A 651 -21.25 37.09 24.41
N ASN A 652 -20.73 37.39 25.62
CA ASN A 652 -20.19 36.38 26.56
C ASN A 652 -20.11 36.92 28.03
N PRO A 653 -19.49 36.19 28.98
CA PRO A 653 -19.98 35.07 29.81
C PRO A 653 -20.59 35.52 31.16
N LYS A 654 -21.10 34.57 31.99
CA LYS A 654 -20.64 34.42 33.40
C LYS A 654 -21.17 33.24 34.24
N ASP A 655 -20.33 32.95 35.25
CA ASP A 655 -20.56 32.31 36.57
C ASP A 655 -20.83 30.79 36.69
N ASN A 656 -19.83 30.14 37.31
CA ASN A 656 -19.78 28.78 37.86
C ASN A 656 -19.47 28.88 39.36
N PRO A 657 -20.13 28.11 40.24
CA PRO A 657 -19.34 27.44 41.28
C PRO A 657 -19.74 25.97 41.56
N ASN A 658 -18.70 25.16 41.77
CA ASN A 658 -18.72 23.73 42.14
C ASN A 658 -19.21 23.43 43.58
N GLN A 659 -19.24 22.13 43.91
CA GLN A 659 -19.45 21.45 45.23
C GLN A 659 -20.88 20.86 45.41
N GLN A 660 -21.08 19.71 46.08
CA GLN A 660 -20.23 19.00 47.04
C GLN A 660 -20.49 17.46 47.06
N LEU A 661 -19.46 16.64 47.34
CA LEU A 661 -19.58 15.18 47.55
C LEU A 661 -19.54 14.78 49.05
N PRO A 662 -20.34 13.78 49.48
CA PRO A 662 -20.09 12.93 50.64
C PRO A 662 -19.55 11.53 50.25
N PRO A 663 -19.03 10.70 51.20
CA PRO A 663 -17.91 9.78 50.91
C PRO A 663 -18.22 8.27 50.82
N ASP A 664 -17.18 7.50 50.45
CA ASP A 664 -17.15 6.02 50.37
C ASP A 664 -17.40 5.28 51.70
N GLU A 665 -18.02 4.09 51.62
CA GLU A 665 -17.93 3.03 52.64
C GLU A 665 -17.66 1.63 52.02
N HIS A 666 -16.37 1.28 51.96
CA HIS A 666 -15.76 -0.01 52.31
C HIS A 666 -16.44 -1.40 52.07
N LEU A 667 -15.70 -2.25 51.32
CA LEU A 667 -15.30 -3.65 51.66
C LEU A 667 -16.41 -4.74 51.78
N LYS A 668 -16.41 -5.84 51.00
CA LYS A 668 -15.46 -6.98 51.11
C LYS A 668 -15.63 -8.09 50.03
N GLU A 669 -14.71 -9.06 50.08
CA GLU A 669 -14.68 -10.38 49.42
C GLU A 669 -15.96 -11.25 49.68
N ASP A 670 -16.25 -12.40 49.04
CA ASP A 670 -15.34 -13.40 48.44
C ASP A 670 -16.00 -14.44 47.48
N ASP A 671 -15.13 -15.06 46.68
CA ASP A 671 -15.06 -16.47 46.19
C ASP A 671 -16.09 -17.21 45.26
N ASN A 672 -15.51 -17.82 44.20
CA ASN A 672 -15.80 -19.12 43.54
C ASN A 672 -17.20 -19.53 42.96
N VAL A 673 -17.26 -19.76 41.63
CA VAL A 673 -17.51 -21.08 40.96
C VAL A 673 -16.86 -21.07 39.55
N LYS A 674 -16.30 -22.20 39.08
CA LYS A 674 -15.65 -22.36 37.75
C LYS A 674 -16.51 -23.13 36.74
N ALA A 675 -16.40 -22.75 35.46
CA ALA A 675 -16.83 -23.56 34.31
C ALA A 675 -15.64 -23.88 33.38
N THR A 676 -15.67 -25.02 32.67
CA THR A 676 -14.48 -25.63 32.05
C THR A 676 -14.28 -25.32 30.56
N LYS A 677 -13.21 -24.55 30.29
CA LYS A 677 -12.19 -24.73 29.22
C LYS A 677 -12.61 -25.21 27.81
N SER A 678 -12.41 -24.31 26.84
CA SER A 678 -11.88 -24.68 25.50
C SER A 678 -10.37 -25.03 25.58
N ASN A 679 -9.84 -25.69 24.55
CA ASN A 679 -8.52 -26.36 24.51
C ASN A 679 -7.42 -25.58 23.75
N HIS A 680 -7.43 -24.25 23.75
CA HIS A 680 -6.23 -23.45 23.47
C HIS A 680 -5.73 -22.80 24.77
N PRO A 681 -4.45 -22.95 25.16
CA PRO A 681 -3.98 -22.52 26.48
C PRO A 681 -3.77 -21.01 26.62
N ASP A 682 -3.42 -20.30 25.55
CA ASP A 682 -2.79 -18.98 25.62
C ASP A 682 -3.70 -17.80 25.20
N GLN A 683 -4.99 -18.02 24.99
CA GLN A 683 -5.95 -16.91 24.76
C GLN A 683 -6.42 -16.29 26.10
N PRO A 684 -6.45 -14.94 26.21
CA PRO A 684 -7.02 -14.27 27.38
C PRO A 684 -8.53 -14.53 27.46
N LYS A 685 -9.05 -14.61 28.69
CA LYS A 685 -10.49 -14.72 28.95
C LYS A 685 -10.92 -13.46 29.70
N THR A 686 -11.78 -12.67 29.08
CA THR A 686 -12.36 -11.46 29.66
C THR A 686 -13.38 -11.82 30.75
N GLY A 687 -13.43 -11.03 31.83
CA GLY A 687 -14.35 -11.27 32.94
C GLY A 687 -13.75 -11.04 34.33
N ASP A 688 -13.41 -9.78 34.63
CA ASP A 688 -13.21 -9.31 36.00
C ASP A 688 -13.76 -7.86 36.11
N GLU A 689 -14.39 -7.48 37.21
CA GLU A 689 -15.46 -6.45 37.21
C GLU A 689 -15.02 -5.00 37.56
N SER A 690 -13.72 -4.73 37.61
CA SER A 690 -13.15 -3.59 38.36
C SER A 690 -13.16 -2.19 37.71
N GLN A 691 -13.73 -1.99 36.51
CA GLN A 691 -13.78 -0.67 35.84
C GLN A 691 -15.14 -0.29 35.22
N LEU A 692 -16.22 -1.03 35.54
CA LEU A 692 -17.56 -0.82 34.97
C LEU A 692 -18.27 0.47 35.42
N ALA A 693 -17.59 1.35 36.16
CA ALA A 693 -18.10 2.66 36.57
C ALA A 693 -17.74 3.79 35.58
N LEU A 694 -16.62 3.69 34.85
CA LEU A 694 -16.07 4.84 34.10
C LEU A 694 -16.92 5.25 32.90
N TYR A 695 -17.42 4.26 32.14
CA TYR A 695 -18.36 4.46 31.02
C TYR A 695 -19.72 5.05 31.45
N LEU A 696 -20.07 4.97 32.74
CA LEU A 696 -21.31 5.54 33.29
C LEU A 696 -21.16 6.96 33.83
N ILE A 697 -19.95 7.53 33.82
CA ILE A 697 -19.65 8.88 34.32
C ILE A 697 -19.52 9.88 33.17
N LEU A 698 -18.98 9.48 32.02
CA LEU A 698 -18.87 10.36 30.83
C LEU A 698 -20.23 10.71 30.18
N THR A 699 -21.31 9.98 30.51
CA THR A 699 -22.66 10.23 30.01
C THR A 699 -23.54 11.10 30.93
N VAL A 700 -22.98 11.68 32.01
CA VAL A 700 -23.75 12.51 32.98
C VAL A 700 -23.08 13.86 33.29
N GLY A 701 -22.75 14.62 32.24
CA GLY A 701 -22.38 16.03 32.29
C GLY A 701 -23.57 16.96 31.98
N ALA A 702 -24.65 16.91 32.78
CA ALA A 702 -25.96 17.44 32.37
C ALA A 702 -26.17 18.96 32.60
N SER A 703 -26.83 19.61 31.64
CA SER A 703 -27.63 20.83 31.85
C SER A 703 -28.77 20.89 30.82
N GLY A 704 -30.03 21.14 31.19
CA GLY A 704 -30.57 21.41 32.53
C GLY A 704 -32.04 20.98 32.68
N ALA A 705 -32.52 20.93 33.92
CA ALA A 705 -33.86 20.43 34.27
C ALA A 705 -34.90 21.56 34.40
N LEU A 706 -36.09 21.35 33.84
CA LEU A 706 -37.21 22.29 33.93
C LEU A 706 -38.19 21.81 35.03
N ALA A 707 -38.26 22.54 36.14
CA ALA A 707 -38.92 22.07 37.36
C ALA A 707 -40.46 22.23 37.35
N PHE A 708 -41.20 21.12 37.27
CA PHE A 708 -42.64 21.12 37.55
C PHE A 708 -42.92 21.10 39.07
N THR A 709 -43.65 22.11 39.55
CA THR A 709 -44.03 22.21 40.98
C THR A 709 -45.30 21.42 41.29
N VAL A 710 -45.20 20.41 42.17
CA VAL A 710 -46.35 19.60 42.59
C VAL A 710 -47.30 20.41 43.48
N ARG A 711 -48.49 20.73 42.95
CA ARG A 711 -49.64 21.22 43.74
C ARG A 711 -50.78 20.20 43.73
N ARG A 712 -50.99 19.52 44.87
CA ARG A 712 -52.16 18.66 45.11
C ARG A 712 -53.48 19.42 44.88
N LYS A 713 -54.42 18.82 44.16
CA LYS A 713 -55.86 19.05 44.36
C LYS A 713 -56.63 17.72 44.28
N LYS A 714 -57.80 17.65 44.94
CA LYS A 714 -58.51 16.40 45.27
C LYS A 714 -59.20 15.74 44.09
N SER A 715 -59.42 14.43 44.21
CA SER A 715 -60.46 13.68 43.50
C SER A 715 -61.87 14.22 43.79
N SER A 716 -62.68 14.29 42.73
CA SER A 716 -64.14 14.06 42.72
C SER A 716 -64.58 13.98 41.24
N LYS A 717 -65.36 13.00 40.77
CA LYS A 717 -65.98 11.83 41.42
C LYS A 717 -65.62 10.57 40.64
#